data_AF-A0A6C0EC63-F1
#
_entry.id   AF-A0A6C0EC63-F1
#
_cell.length_a   1.000
_cell.length_b   1.000
_cell.length_c   1.000
_cell.angle_alpha   90.00
_cell.angle_beta   90.00
_cell.angle_gamma   90.00
#
_symmetry.space_group_name_H-M   'P 1'
#
loop_
_entity.id
_entity.type
_entity.pdbx_description
1 polymer ?
#
loop_
_entity_poly.entity_id
_entity_poly.type
_entity_poly.pdbx_seq_one_letter_code
_entity_poly.pdbx_strand_id
1 'polypeptide(L)'
;MTCELKITNTIELIIQKSYRTRGNVLSNLIIHIDKLYDNYIINNDQKKKLLNQINEIINQLNGLYNDLIQDCSNNEKKSKKMEKVYTYIKTLIGNKPISIEILDDLITRYAGKGFIIDNSFYDTDIAIQNISINYGLANLSDIIDIWNLEQIKTHENFKLINQYFVPLKIIVIKNKNDIADNTTKLNKIDNEFYEYLLNDLFSLETYQNKKKYCIYGYFNFDCVNSIIRTAEICNESLSKKKKEIESILNKLTTINKQFKQAYLKTLGMGDLMSLDGKNVKNVITVLYQKYNKYSNMNFKNIMTEFLQSNLNAKYEIIKILLMGGSNNSINTAGLLFGATKDSKNNENTKMTLISDIIHKNLPYYSQLKLKKSGFLLGQELEKIKSMGSDDVDLKKQVLTNKNMPAYVKKIALERLDEMKSGSSEYYKQLTYVKILIDYPWIGENDDDVFSSITGNLEKATEFLVNLKTKLDKTVYGHEKSKDTIIELVAKWLTNPNSMGKVVGLHGPPGVGKTLFAKTLGDALDIPYTQINIGGVDDGSVLSGHSFTYSSAQPGLIIKKMITAGSPRCIMFFDEVDKTGVKHGINEVTNVLIHATDQNSNDKFNDKFLQEIGFPLTKVLFIFSYNDRHKIDRILLDRIEEIEIMPYTMEDKIRITKDYLMKELTKDVGMDYESIKISDDAISYIIESFTVEAGVRELKRKIEKILTKLNVDRIYGKPPFSKKKEFNKKKPIVIDIDMVDKYLLKPNLLVKKIYDKNEVGVGGGLYATNVGIGGLLPVLIYKNYSNKVGYKLKLTGSQKRVMRESVEFANTLAMNMVKDEYIKIFMDSNPYGLHIHTPDASTFKDGPSAGTIFTVALISKILNKKIKNNVSMTGEIEHNGMITAIGGLDCKLSGAKRAGVNLVFIPKENKTDYDKIIKTHKNLIDDNFKVILVDHVIEILEYALIDDDVINKLKSKGIKDITYEKTFNWKKYIEKDKLSKPYKVKSNNKYDSNSIIELDSSDEENDSEVDSDLDSKQKSYAQDKKEIKSNLL
;
A
#
# COMPACT_ATOMS: atom_id res chain seq x y z
N MET A 1 95.91 14.69 13.08
CA MET A 1 94.98 15.84 13.02
C MET A 1 93.95 15.78 11.89
N THR A 2 94.20 15.13 10.72
CA THR A 2 93.26 15.17 9.57
C THR A 2 92.07 14.19 9.63
N CYS A 3 92.16 13.08 10.37
CA CYS A 3 91.01 12.15 10.52
C CYS A 3 90.05 12.57 11.63
N GLU A 4 90.55 13.11 12.74
CA GLU A 4 89.69 13.49 13.87
C GLU A 4 88.80 14.68 13.56
N LEU A 5 89.34 15.70 12.86
CA LEU A 5 88.57 16.82 12.32
C LEU A 5 87.49 16.38 11.33
N LYS A 6 87.78 15.38 10.47
CA LYS A 6 86.78 14.84 9.54
C LYS A 6 85.64 14.12 10.27
N ILE A 7 85.96 13.35 11.32
CA ILE A 7 84.94 12.65 12.12
C ILE A 7 84.07 13.67 12.89
N THR A 8 84.68 14.68 13.51
CA THR A 8 83.94 15.74 14.21
C THR A 8 83.04 16.52 13.26
N ASN A 9 83.53 16.93 12.09
CA ASN A 9 82.71 17.59 11.06
C ASN A 9 81.56 16.69 10.56
N THR A 10 81.79 15.38 10.44
CA THR A 10 80.75 14.42 10.02
C THR A 10 79.65 14.29 11.09
N ILE A 11 80.04 14.22 12.37
CA ILE A 11 79.09 14.18 13.49
C ILE A 11 78.29 15.48 13.56
N GLU A 12 78.94 16.62 13.38
CA GLU A 12 78.29 17.93 13.36
C GLU A 12 77.26 18.01 12.21
N LEU A 13 77.63 17.58 11.01
CA LEU A 13 76.71 17.51 9.86
C LEU A 13 75.52 16.58 10.12
N ILE A 14 75.72 15.45 10.81
CA ILE A 14 74.63 14.54 11.20
C ILE A 14 73.70 15.21 12.21
N ILE A 15 74.24 15.87 13.24
CA ILE A 15 73.44 16.60 14.25
C ILE A 15 72.65 17.74 13.58
N GLN A 16 73.30 18.51 12.69
CA GLN A 16 72.66 19.56 11.91
C GLN A 16 71.55 19.02 10.99
N LYS A 17 71.78 17.88 10.31
CA LYS A 17 70.76 17.22 9.48
C LYS A 17 69.59 16.75 10.34
N SER A 18 69.84 16.07 11.45
CA SER A 18 68.82 15.59 12.41
C SER A 18 68.02 16.73 13.04
N TYR A 19 68.66 17.85 13.39
CA TYR A 19 67.99 19.06 13.86
C TYR A 19 67.15 19.70 12.76
N ARG A 20 67.69 19.85 11.55
CA ARG A 20 66.99 20.43 10.40
C ARG A 20 65.77 19.62 10.00
N THR A 21 65.84 18.28 10.01
CA THR A 21 64.69 17.41 9.73
C THR A 21 63.56 17.68 10.73
N ARG A 22 63.85 17.66 12.04
CA ARG A 22 62.84 17.92 13.09
C ARG A 22 62.31 19.36 13.06
N GLY A 23 63.18 20.33 12.80
CA GLY A 23 62.79 21.74 12.61
C GLY A 23 61.83 21.91 11.43
N ASN A 24 62.09 21.24 10.30
CA ASN A 24 61.19 21.23 9.16
C ASN A 24 59.86 20.56 9.50
N VAL A 25 59.86 19.43 10.21
CA VAL A 25 58.64 18.75 10.66
C VAL A 25 57.81 19.65 11.58
N LEU A 26 58.43 20.33 12.54
CA LEU A 26 57.73 21.27 13.43
C LEU A 26 57.17 22.47 12.67
N SER A 27 57.91 23.02 11.70
CA SER A 27 57.42 24.09 10.83
C SER A 27 56.21 23.65 10.00
N ASN A 28 56.30 22.46 9.39
CA ASN A 28 55.19 21.85 8.66
C ASN A 28 53.99 21.57 9.56
N LEU A 29 54.22 21.16 10.81
CA LEU A 29 53.17 20.89 11.80
C LEU A 29 52.38 22.15 12.17
N ILE A 30 53.04 23.32 12.23
CA ILE A 30 52.34 24.60 12.43
C ILE A 30 51.39 24.88 11.26
N ILE A 31 51.87 24.71 10.03
CA ILE A 31 51.04 24.85 8.81
C ILE A 31 49.89 23.85 8.82
N HIS A 32 50.14 22.62 9.30
CA HIS A 32 49.12 21.59 9.44
C HIS A 32 48.04 21.98 10.45
N ILE A 33 48.42 22.50 11.62
CA ILE A 33 47.47 22.99 12.64
C ILE A 33 46.60 24.13 12.09
N ASP A 34 47.18 25.04 11.31
CA ASP A 34 46.41 26.08 10.63
C ASP A 34 45.39 25.47 9.65
N LYS A 35 45.79 24.45 8.89
CA LYS A 35 44.85 23.70 8.02
C LYS A 35 43.76 22.99 8.80
N LEU A 36 44.07 22.37 9.95
CA LEU A 36 43.06 21.71 10.80
C LEU A 36 42.04 22.72 11.32
N TYR A 37 42.51 23.89 11.75
CA TYR A 37 41.66 24.99 12.21
C TYR A 37 40.79 25.57 11.08
N ASP A 38 41.36 25.75 9.89
CA ASP A 38 40.63 26.25 8.71
C ASP A 38 39.62 25.27 8.12
N ASN A 39 39.74 23.99 8.47
CA ASN A 39 38.78 22.94 8.13
C ASN A 39 37.88 22.54 9.31
N TYR A 40 37.84 23.33 10.39
CA TYR A 40 36.95 23.14 11.54
C TYR A 40 37.13 21.81 12.28
N ILE A 41 38.32 21.22 12.17
CA ILE A 41 38.66 19.96 12.85
C ILE A 41 39.04 20.23 14.31
N ILE A 42 39.68 21.37 14.56
CA ILE A 42 40.06 21.84 15.89
C ILE A 42 39.51 23.25 16.14
N ASN A 43 39.19 23.54 17.39
CA ASN A 43 38.76 24.89 17.81
C ASN A 43 39.96 25.78 18.16
N ASN A 44 39.68 27.07 18.42
CA ASN A 44 40.73 28.06 18.68
C ASN A 44 41.54 27.75 19.95
N ASP A 45 40.89 27.20 20.98
CA ASP A 45 41.55 26.88 22.25
C ASP A 45 42.49 25.66 22.09
N GLN A 46 42.06 24.64 21.35
CA GLN A 46 42.89 23.51 20.96
C GLN A 46 44.08 23.97 20.12
N LYS A 47 43.87 24.86 19.14
CA LYS A 47 44.95 25.46 18.34
C LYS A 47 45.97 26.18 19.22
N LYS A 48 45.54 27.04 20.15
CA LYS A 48 46.44 27.74 21.09
C LYS A 48 47.23 26.76 21.96
N LYS A 49 46.56 25.73 22.48
CA LYS A 49 47.21 24.70 23.30
C LYS A 49 48.29 23.95 22.51
N LEU A 50 48.01 23.58 21.26
CA LEU A 50 48.97 22.91 20.38
C LEU A 50 50.15 23.81 20.02
N LEU A 51 49.91 25.09 19.72
CA LEU A 51 50.99 26.05 19.43
C LEU A 51 51.92 26.24 20.63
N ASN A 52 51.37 26.27 21.85
CA ASN A 52 52.18 26.33 23.07
C ASN A 52 53.04 25.06 23.24
N GLN A 53 52.46 23.87 23.04
CA GLN A 53 53.20 22.61 23.10
C GLN A 53 54.34 22.57 22.06
N ILE A 54 54.10 23.04 20.84
CA ILE A 54 55.12 23.11 19.79
C ILE A 54 56.24 24.07 20.19
N ASN A 55 55.91 25.22 20.78
CA ASN A 55 56.91 26.18 21.24
C ASN A 55 57.81 25.58 22.34
N GLU A 56 57.25 24.81 23.26
CA GLU A 56 58.03 24.07 24.27
C GLU A 56 58.97 23.04 23.63
N ILE A 57 58.48 22.28 22.64
CA ILE A 57 59.30 21.30 21.90
C ILE A 57 60.43 21.99 21.13
N ILE A 58 60.18 23.14 20.50
CA ILE A 58 61.20 23.92 19.78
C ILE A 58 62.29 24.39 20.77
N ASN A 59 61.90 24.88 21.95
CA ASN A 59 62.86 25.31 22.97
C ASN A 59 63.71 24.14 23.47
N GLN A 60 63.10 22.96 23.70
CA GLN A 60 63.82 21.74 24.05
C GLN A 60 64.79 21.29 22.94
N LEU A 61 64.34 21.31 21.68
CA LEU A 61 65.15 20.96 20.52
C LEU A 61 66.37 21.88 20.37
N ASN A 62 66.18 23.19 20.54
CA ASN A 62 67.26 24.19 20.50
C ASN A 62 68.27 23.97 21.63
N GLY A 63 67.79 23.70 22.85
CA GLY A 63 68.64 23.36 24.00
C GLY A 63 69.50 22.13 23.72
N LEU A 64 68.87 21.02 23.32
CA LEU A 64 69.56 19.77 22.98
C LEU A 64 70.57 19.94 21.84
N TYR A 65 70.24 20.71 20.81
CA TYR A 65 71.16 20.99 19.72
C TYR A 65 72.39 21.76 20.20
N ASN A 66 72.20 22.83 20.97
CA ASN A 66 73.30 23.63 21.51
C ASN A 66 74.20 22.79 22.43
N ASP A 67 73.61 21.97 23.30
CA ASP A 67 74.35 21.05 24.18
C ASP A 67 75.19 20.04 23.36
N LEU A 68 74.61 19.42 22.33
CA LEU A 68 75.30 18.44 21.48
C LEU A 68 76.41 19.07 20.63
N ILE A 69 76.21 20.28 20.11
CA ILE A 69 77.24 21.02 19.35
C ILE A 69 78.38 21.48 20.27
N GLN A 70 78.06 21.91 21.50
CA GLN A 70 79.05 22.25 22.51
C GLN A 70 79.87 21.03 22.95
N ASP A 71 79.22 19.87 23.15
CA ASP A 71 79.87 18.58 23.41
C ASP A 71 80.77 18.12 22.25
N CYS A 72 80.40 18.44 21.00
CA CYS A 72 81.21 18.14 19.81
C CYS A 72 82.47 19.01 19.68
N SER A 73 82.40 20.27 20.10
CA SER A 73 83.48 21.26 19.95
C SER A 73 84.52 21.21 21.08
N ASN A 74 84.17 20.68 22.26
CA ASN A 74 85.09 20.51 23.39
C ASN A 74 85.95 19.22 23.28
N ASN A 75 87.24 19.37 22.95
CA ASN A 75 88.17 18.24 22.84
C ASN A 75 88.61 17.63 24.20
N GLU A 76 88.49 18.35 25.33
CA GLU A 76 89.04 17.92 26.63
C GLU A 76 88.07 17.13 27.53
N LYS A 77 86.76 17.13 27.23
CA LYS A 77 85.73 16.35 27.95
C LYS A 77 84.60 15.92 27.01
N LYS A 78 84.80 14.84 26.25
CA LYS A 78 83.71 14.21 25.49
C LYS A 78 82.80 13.44 26.44
N SER A 79 81.49 13.66 26.37
CA SER A 79 80.52 12.88 27.16
C SER A 79 80.61 11.38 26.80
N LYS A 80 80.37 10.46 27.77
CA LYS A 80 80.42 8.99 27.54
C LYS A 80 79.54 8.50 26.38
N LYS A 81 78.50 9.26 26.00
CA LYS A 81 77.64 8.98 24.83
C LYS A 81 78.32 9.36 23.52
N MET A 82 79.01 10.50 23.45
CA MET A 82 79.74 10.97 22.27
C MET A 82 80.98 10.12 21.95
N GLU A 83 81.66 9.56 22.94
CA GLU A 83 82.78 8.64 22.70
C GLU A 83 82.37 7.37 21.94
N LYS A 84 81.18 6.81 22.23
CA LYS A 84 80.65 5.62 21.53
C LYS A 84 80.31 5.91 20.07
N VAL A 85 79.68 7.07 19.82
CA VAL A 85 79.38 7.58 18.48
C VAL A 85 80.66 7.77 17.68
N TYR A 86 81.65 8.42 18.29
CA TYR A 86 82.94 8.69 17.69
C TYR A 86 83.67 7.40 17.32
N THR A 87 83.65 6.40 18.21
CA THR A 87 84.27 5.07 17.98
C THR A 87 83.56 4.29 16.87
N TYR A 88 82.23 4.37 16.79
CA TYR A 88 81.44 3.73 15.75
C TYR A 88 81.65 4.36 14.37
N ILE A 89 81.69 5.69 14.28
CA ILE A 89 81.99 6.40 13.03
C ILE A 89 83.44 6.15 12.61
N LYS A 90 84.38 6.10 13.57
CA LYS A 90 85.79 5.76 13.31
C LYS A 90 85.96 4.33 12.76
N THR A 91 85.15 3.37 13.22
CA THR A 91 85.16 1.99 12.71
C THR A 91 84.48 1.85 11.34
N LEU A 92 83.45 2.66 11.05
CA LEU A 92 82.80 2.72 9.74
C LEU A 92 83.67 3.37 8.65
N ILE A 93 84.40 4.44 8.98
CA ILE A 93 85.14 5.27 8.02
C ILE A 93 86.52 4.68 7.67
N GLY A 94 87.20 4.03 8.62
CA GLY A 94 88.59 3.57 8.41
C GLY A 94 89.53 4.70 7.94
N ASN A 95 90.62 4.37 7.26
CA ASN A 95 91.61 5.34 6.72
C ASN A 95 91.30 5.83 5.28
N LYS A 96 90.09 5.66 4.75
CA LYS A 96 89.78 6.02 3.35
C LYS A 96 89.40 7.51 3.19
N PRO A 97 89.79 8.18 2.08
CA PRO A 97 89.30 9.52 1.76
C PRO A 97 87.82 9.46 1.35
N ILE A 98 86.99 10.31 1.96
CA ILE A 98 85.54 10.35 1.72
C ILE A 98 85.21 11.53 0.80
N SER A 99 84.48 11.27 -0.30
CA SER A 99 83.78 12.30 -1.08
C SER A 99 82.43 12.62 -0.41
N ILE A 100 81.92 13.85 -0.61
CA ILE A 100 80.63 14.31 -0.06
C ILE A 100 79.48 13.35 -0.39
N GLU A 101 79.51 12.73 -1.58
CA GLU A 101 78.49 11.76 -2.03
C GLU A 101 78.49 10.45 -1.23
N ILE A 102 79.65 9.95 -0.80
CA ILE A 102 79.76 8.74 0.05
C ILE A 102 79.30 9.05 1.48
N LEU A 103 79.54 10.28 1.96
CA LEU A 103 79.07 10.74 3.26
C LEU A 103 77.54 10.79 3.30
N ASP A 104 76.90 11.32 2.25
CA ASP A 104 75.45 11.40 2.17
C ASP A 104 74.80 10.00 2.04
N ASP A 105 75.40 9.07 1.29
CA ASP A 105 74.95 7.68 1.19
C ASP A 105 75.12 6.90 2.52
N LEU A 106 76.21 7.12 3.28
CA LEU A 106 76.41 6.54 4.62
C LEU A 106 75.42 7.09 5.65
N ILE A 107 75.20 8.42 5.66
CA ILE A 107 74.22 9.05 6.54
C ILE A 107 72.81 8.53 6.22
N THR A 108 72.48 8.37 4.93
CA THR A 108 71.17 7.90 4.49
C THR A 108 70.95 6.41 4.75
N ARG A 109 71.97 5.55 4.59
CA ARG A 109 71.88 4.10 4.87
C ARG A 109 71.85 3.74 6.36
N TYR A 110 72.46 4.56 7.23
CA TYR A 110 72.64 4.21 8.63
C TYR A 110 71.79 5.03 9.62
N ALA A 111 71.16 6.14 9.19
CA ALA A 111 70.17 6.85 10.00
C ALA A 111 68.98 5.94 10.42
N GLY A 112 68.55 5.02 9.54
CA GLY A 112 67.46 4.07 9.83
C GLY A 112 67.78 2.97 10.87
N LYS A 113 69.03 2.81 11.30
CA LYS A 113 69.47 1.72 12.22
C LYS A 113 69.60 2.12 13.69
N GLY A 114 69.05 3.25 14.11
CA GLY A 114 69.06 3.68 15.50
C GLY A 114 70.43 4.21 15.92
N PHE A 115 70.83 5.34 15.33
CA PHE A 115 72.08 6.02 15.67
C PHE A 115 72.02 6.50 17.14
N ILE A 116 73.12 6.42 17.89
CA ILE A 116 73.18 6.91 19.29
C ILE A 116 72.87 8.42 19.37
N ILE A 117 73.15 9.18 18.30
CA ILE A 117 72.79 10.61 18.18
C ILE A 117 71.28 10.79 17.97
N ASP A 118 70.59 9.95 17.20
CA ASP A 118 69.13 10.04 17.04
C ASP A 118 68.40 9.65 18.33
N ASN A 119 68.96 8.74 19.14
CA ASN A 119 68.47 8.50 20.50
C ASN A 119 68.58 9.73 21.43
N SER A 120 69.43 10.72 21.11
CA SER A 120 69.53 11.96 21.89
C SER A 120 68.37 12.92 21.63
N PHE A 121 67.72 12.81 20.48
CA PHE A 121 66.48 13.54 20.14
C PHE A 121 65.22 12.69 20.36
N TYR A 122 65.35 11.55 21.03
CA TYR A 122 64.24 10.62 21.25
C TYR A 122 63.08 11.24 22.04
N ASP A 123 63.38 12.08 23.03
CA ASP A 123 62.36 12.74 23.84
C ASP A 123 61.56 13.78 23.03
N THR A 124 62.22 14.51 22.13
CA THR A 124 61.54 15.43 21.20
C THR A 124 60.73 14.68 20.16
N ASP A 125 61.23 13.54 19.65
CA ASP A 125 60.46 12.68 18.75
C ASP A 125 59.22 12.10 19.44
N ILE A 126 59.32 11.64 20.68
CA ILE A 126 58.15 11.20 21.48
C ILE A 126 57.15 12.34 21.64
N ALA A 127 57.61 13.55 21.95
CA ALA A 127 56.73 14.70 22.11
C ALA A 127 55.97 15.01 20.81
N ILE A 128 56.63 14.96 19.65
CA ILE A 128 56.00 15.11 18.33
C ILE A 128 55.06 13.94 18.03
N GLN A 129 55.47 12.70 18.33
CA GLN A 129 54.64 11.50 18.17
C GLN A 129 53.34 11.62 18.97
N ASN A 130 53.40 12.06 20.23
CA ASN A 130 52.23 12.25 21.08
C ASN A 130 51.21 13.24 20.51
N ILE A 131 51.68 14.32 19.86
CA ILE A 131 50.80 15.24 19.13
C ILE A 131 50.21 14.53 17.90
N SER A 132 51.05 13.84 17.11
CA SER A 132 50.63 13.19 15.87
C SER A 132 49.62 12.05 16.06
N ILE A 133 49.57 11.41 17.23
CA ILE A 133 48.57 10.38 17.55
C ILE A 133 47.15 10.93 17.40
N ASN A 134 46.90 12.16 17.86
CA ASN A 134 45.55 12.76 17.88
C ASN A 134 45.29 13.79 16.78
N TYR A 135 46.35 14.38 16.21
CA TYR A 135 46.25 15.47 15.24
C TYR A 135 47.01 15.23 13.93
N GLY A 136 47.72 14.10 13.80
CA GLY A 136 48.51 13.78 12.61
C GLY A 136 49.72 14.70 12.43
N LEU A 137 50.35 14.60 11.25
CA LEU A 137 51.43 15.47 10.77
C LEU A 137 51.06 16.00 9.38
N ALA A 138 51.84 16.94 8.84
CA ALA A 138 51.47 17.64 7.61
C ALA A 138 51.45 16.75 6.35
N ASN A 139 52.28 15.71 6.30
CA ASN A 139 52.41 14.77 5.18
C ASN A 139 52.97 13.42 5.65
N LEU A 140 53.01 12.43 4.76
CA LEU A 140 53.51 11.09 5.09
C LEU A 140 55.03 11.05 5.25
N SER A 141 55.80 11.90 4.56
CA SER A 141 57.26 12.00 4.74
C SER A 141 57.62 12.41 6.17
N ASP A 142 56.92 13.39 6.75
CA ASP A 142 57.11 13.81 8.13
C ASP A 142 56.78 12.67 9.12
N ILE A 143 55.76 11.85 8.80
CA ILE A 143 55.46 10.63 9.57
C ILE A 143 56.58 9.61 9.45
N ILE A 144 57.12 9.40 8.25
CA ILE A 144 58.24 8.46 8.05
C ILE A 144 59.45 8.93 8.84
N ASP A 145 59.77 10.22 8.84
CA ASP A 145 60.94 10.77 9.51
C ASP A 145 60.83 10.68 11.04
N ILE A 146 59.64 10.87 11.62
CA ILE A 146 59.42 10.84 13.08
C ILE A 146 59.09 9.44 13.62
N TRP A 147 58.30 8.65 12.89
CA TRP A 147 57.87 7.31 13.31
C TRP A 147 58.73 6.17 12.74
N ASN A 148 59.69 6.49 11.87
CA ASN A 148 60.56 5.54 11.17
C ASN A 148 59.79 4.47 10.38
N LEU A 149 58.74 4.89 9.65
CA LEU A 149 57.81 4.02 8.91
C LEU A 149 58.16 3.86 7.42
N GLU A 150 59.37 3.41 7.09
CA GLU A 150 59.87 3.37 5.70
C GLU A 150 58.99 2.58 4.72
N GLN A 151 58.26 1.58 5.20
CA GLN A 151 57.37 0.76 4.38
C GLN A 151 56.26 1.55 3.69
N ILE A 152 55.90 2.73 4.18
CA ILE A 152 54.90 3.59 3.50
C ILE A 152 55.37 3.95 2.08
N LYS A 153 56.69 4.03 1.86
CA LYS A 153 57.29 4.33 0.55
C LYS A 153 57.07 3.22 -0.49
N THR A 154 56.69 2.00 -0.09
CA THR A 154 56.48 0.87 -1.01
C THR A 154 55.16 0.94 -1.77
N HIS A 155 54.24 1.84 -1.38
CA HIS A 155 52.97 2.01 -2.07
C HIS A 155 53.19 2.61 -3.47
N GLU A 156 52.58 2.01 -4.51
CA GLU A 156 52.73 2.40 -5.92
C GLU A 156 52.52 3.91 -6.16
N ASN A 157 51.55 4.49 -5.46
CA ASN A 157 51.18 5.91 -5.56
C ASN A 157 51.74 6.80 -4.42
N PHE A 158 52.80 6.39 -3.71
CA PHE A 158 53.32 7.11 -2.53
C PHE A 158 53.54 8.61 -2.76
N LYS A 159 54.19 9.01 -3.86
CA LYS A 159 54.45 10.43 -4.15
C LYS A 159 53.17 11.28 -4.17
N LEU A 160 52.12 10.74 -4.79
CA LEU A 160 50.83 11.42 -4.93
C LEU A 160 50.08 11.45 -3.60
N ILE A 161 50.08 10.34 -2.85
CA ILE A 161 49.46 10.29 -1.52
C ILE A 161 50.19 11.25 -0.59
N ASN A 162 51.52 11.25 -0.54
CA ASN A 162 52.30 12.16 0.30
C ASN A 162 52.00 13.64 0.03
N GLN A 163 51.74 13.99 -1.22
CA GLN A 163 51.48 15.38 -1.61
C GLN A 163 50.07 15.87 -1.24
N TYR A 164 49.06 14.99 -1.33
CA TYR A 164 47.65 15.40 -1.24
C TYR A 164 46.88 14.84 -0.04
N PHE A 165 47.38 13.78 0.60
CA PHE A 165 46.78 13.21 1.79
C PHE A 165 47.20 14.01 3.02
N VAL A 166 46.21 14.38 3.82
CA VAL A 166 46.36 15.13 5.08
C VAL A 166 46.08 14.17 6.24
N PRO A 167 47.12 13.70 6.94
CA PRO A 167 46.97 12.86 8.13
C PRO A 167 46.27 13.61 9.27
N LEU A 168 45.29 12.97 9.89
CA LEU A 168 44.54 13.50 11.04
C LEU A 168 44.83 12.76 12.33
N LYS A 169 45.08 11.45 12.25
CA LYS A 169 45.23 10.60 13.43
C LYS A 169 46.09 9.40 13.12
N ILE A 170 46.87 8.92 14.10
CA ILE A 170 47.67 7.70 13.97
C ILE A 170 47.28 6.77 15.12
N ILE A 171 46.81 5.56 14.78
CA ILE A 171 46.49 4.51 15.75
C ILE A 171 47.50 3.38 15.58
N VAL A 172 48.10 2.96 16.69
CA VAL A 172 49.06 1.85 16.73
C VAL A 172 48.40 0.66 17.40
N ILE A 173 48.25 -0.44 16.65
CA ILE A 173 47.64 -1.68 17.13
C ILE A 173 48.73 -2.75 17.24
N LYS A 174 48.89 -3.35 18.43
CA LYS A 174 49.77 -4.51 18.60
C LYS A 174 49.14 -5.72 17.91
N ASN A 175 49.78 -6.25 16.88
CA ASN A 175 49.27 -7.40 16.14
C ASN A 175 49.99 -8.68 16.60
N LYS A 176 49.25 -9.76 16.85
CA LYS A 176 49.80 -11.07 17.25
C LYS A 176 50.06 -12.00 16.07
N ASN A 177 49.55 -11.68 14.87
CA ASN A 177 49.57 -12.58 13.71
C ASN A 177 50.64 -12.18 12.69
N ASP A 178 51.35 -13.18 12.13
CA ASP A 178 52.36 -13.06 11.07
C ASP A 178 51.72 -12.68 9.72
N ILE A 179 51.33 -11.42 9.56
CA ILE A 179 51.00 -10.86 8.24
C ILE A 179 52.32 -10.44 7.59
N ALA A 180 52.52 -10.77 6.31
CA ALA A 180 53.71 -10.39 5.56
C ALA A 180 53.97 -8.88 5.65
N ASP A 181 55.14 -8.51 6.20
CA ASP A 181 55.57 -7.17 6.65
C ASP A 181 55.65 -6.08 5.55
N ASN A 182 55.07 -6.21 4.36
CA ASN A 182 55.41 -5.32 3.23
C ASN A 182 54.23 -4.71 2.44
N THR A 183 52.98 -4.82 2.88
CA THR A 183 51.84 -4.24 2.14
C THR A 183 51.25 -3.01 2.81
N THR A 184 51.30 -1.86 2.14
CA THR A 184 50.54 -0.66 2.50
C THR A 184 49.20 -0.68 1.77
N LYS A 185 48.07 -0.48 2.48
CA LYS A 185 46.72 -0.44 1.89
C LYS A 185 46.01 0.87 2.22
N LEU A 186 45.27 1.42 1.25
CA LEU A 186 44.44 2.60 1.41
C LEU A 186 42.96 2.21 1.33
N ASN A 187 42.22 2.40 2.43
CA ASN A 187 40.80 2.07 2.51
C ASN A 187 39.96 3.31 2.78
N LYS A 188 38.74 3.39 2.24
CA LYS A 188 37.74 4.39 2.62
C LYS A 188 37.05 3.97 3.92
N ILE A 189 36.79 4.93 4.81
CA ILE A 189 36.16 4.69 6.11
C ILE A 189 35.02 5.68 6.33
N ASP A 190 34.01 5.26 7.08
CA ASP A 190 32.92 6.12 7.51
C ASP A 190 33.42 7.17 8.53
N ASN A 191 32.89 8.39 8.42
CA ASN A 191 33.29 9.48 9.29
C ASN A 191 32.54 9.46 10.62
N GLU A 192 33.13 8.76 11.59
CA GLU A 192 32.67 8.72 12.99
C GLU A 192 33.48 9.67 13.90
N PHE A 193 34.61 10.20 13.43
CA PHE A 193 35.57 10.90 14.28
C PHE A 193 35.39 12.42 14.30
N TYR A 194 34.88 13.00 13.22
CA TYR A 194 34.86 14.45 13.03
C TYR A 194 33.52 14.94 12.46
N GLU A 195 32.72 15.57 13.32
CA GLU A 195 31.36 16.02 12.98
C GLU A 195 31.29 17.02 11.81
N TYR A 196 32.30 17.88 11.68
CA TYR A 196 32.32 18.98 10.69
C TYR A 196 33.17 18.69 9.44
N LEU A 197 33.81 17.52 9.36
CA LEU A 197 34.61 17.15 8.20
C LEU A 197 33.72 16.52 7.13
N LEU A 198 33.39 17.30 6.10
CA LEU A 198 32.56 16.83 4.97
C LEU A 198 33.33 15.99 3.93
N ASN A 199 34.67 15.96 4.02
CA ASN A 199 35.49 15.13 3.15
C ASN A 199 35.43 13.67 3.58
N ASP A 200 35.49 12.77 2.59
CA ASP A 200 35.62 11.35 2.83
C ASP A 200 36.91 11.04 3.61
N LEU A 201 36.82 10.14 4.59
CA LEU A 201 37.96 9.70 5.40
C LEU A 201 38.56 8.42 4.83
N PHE A 202 39.87 8.30 4.98
CA PHE A 202 40.63 7.15 4.51
C PHE A 202 41.63 6.70 5.57
N SER A 203 41.91 5.40 5.63
CA SER A 203 43.01 4.84 6.39
C SER A 203 44.10 4.33 5.46
N LEU A 204 45.32 4.75 5.76
CA LEU A 204 46.52 4.14 5.23
C LEU A 204 47.06 3.18 6.30
N GLU A 205 47.02 1.88 5.99
CA GLU A 205 47.45 0.82 6.90
C GLU A 205 48.81 0.27 6.48
N THR A 206 49.76 0.25 7.41
CA THR A 206 51.11 -0.32 7.22
C THR A 206 51.54 -1.18 8.42
N TYR A 207 52.50 -2.09 8.22
CA TYR A 207 52.82 -3.19 9.16
C TYR A 207 54.31 -3.31 9.43
N GLN A 208 54.80 -2.78 10.56
CA GLN A 208 56.22 -2.80 10.90
C GLN A 208 56.44 -3.31 12.33
N ASN A 209 57.44 -4.18 12.53
CA ASN A 209 57.85 -4.67 13.86
C ASN A 209 56.70 -5.27 14.68
N LYS A 210 55.83 -6.10 14.08
CA LYS A 210 54.63 -6.71 14.70
C LYS A 210 53.58 -5.70 15.21
N LYS A 211 53.62 -4.46 14.70
CA LYS A 211 52.62 -3.42 14.97
C LYS A 211 51.95 -3.02 13.66
N LYS A 212 50.64 -2.84 13.70
CA LYS A 212 49.86 -2.22 12.62
C LYS A 212 49.72 -0.74 12.92
N TYR A 213 50.12 0.09 11.97
CA TYR A 213 49.95 1.54 12.02
C TYR A 213 48.81 1.93 11.08
N CYS A 214 47.75 2.49 11.65
CA CYS A 214 46.60 3.01 10.91
C CYS A 214 46.67 4.54 10.91
N ILE A 215 47.03 5.12 9.77
CA ILE A 215 47.07 6.58 9.58
C ILE A 215 45.73 6.99 8.96
N TYR A 216 44.89 7.64 9.75
CA TYR A 216 43.62 8.18 9.29
C TYR A 216 43.84 9.59 8.76
N GLY A 217 43.18 9.93 7.66
CA GLY A 217 43.27 11.24 7.05
C GLY A 217 42.28 11.43 5.93
N TYR A 218 42.35 12.58 5.28
CA TYR A 218 41.53 12.91 4.12
C TYR A 218 42.41 13.41 2.99
N PHE A 219 41.92 13.35 1.75
CA PHE A 219 42.61 13.97 0.62
C PHE A 219 42.16 15.42 0.49
N ASN A 220 43.10 16.33 0.26
CA ASN A 220 42.79 17.73 0.00
C ASN A 220 41.80 17.85 -1.17
N PHE A 221 40.78 18.66 -0.94
CA PHE A 221 39.68 18.81 -1.89
C PHE A 221 40.10 19.69 -3.09
N ASP A 222 40.34 19.06 -4.23
CA ASP A 222 40.54 19.75 -5.51
C ASP A 222 39.17 20.12 -6.11
N CYS A 223 38.75 21.37 -5.90
CA CYS A 223 37.42 21.81 -6.32
C CYS A 223 37.19 21.70 -7.84
N VAL A 224 38.22 21.85 -8.68
CA VAL A 224 38.08 21.77 -10.15
C VAL A 224 38.36 20.34 -10.66
N ASN A 225 38.82 19.44 -9.79
CA ASN A 225 39.32 18.11 -10.15
C ASN A 225 40.44 18.20 -11.21
N SER A 226 41.32 19.19 -11.09
CA SER A 226 42.46 19.42 -11.99
C SER A 226 43.34 18.18 -12.13
N ILE A 227 43.69 17.52 -11.02
CA ILE A 227 44.58 16.35 -10.99
C ILE A 227 43.96 15.16 -11.75
N ILE A 228 42.66 14.91 -11.53
CA ILE A 228 41.94 13.82 -12.19
C ILE A 228 41.69 14.12 -13.68
N ARG A 229 41.58 15.40 -14.04
CA ARG A 229 41.42 15.83 -15.44
C ARG A 229 42.73 15.76 -16.22
N THR A 230 43.87 16.08 -15.61
CA THR A 230 45.20 16.02 -16.24
C THR A 230 45.89 14.67 -16.07
N ALA A 231 45.27 13.72 -15.37
CA ALA A 231 45.80 12.39 -15.08
C ALA A 231 46.38 11.67 -16.29
N GLU A 232 45.76 11.79 -17.47
CA GLU A 232 46.23 11.13 -18.70
C GLU A 232 47.63 11.58 -19.14
N ILE A 233 48.02 12.79 -18.76
CA ILE A 233 49.33 13.39 -19.09
C ILE A 233 50.29 13.26 -17.91
N CYS A 234 49.78 13.51 -16.69
CA CYS A 234 50.64 13.69 -15.51
C CYS A 234 50.84 12.41 -14.68
N ASN A 235 49.97 11.39 -14.80
CA ASN A 235 50.06 10.18 -13.97
C ASN A 235 49.38 8.95 -14.62
N GLU A 236 50.20 8.01 -15.11
CA GLU A 236 49.72 6.79 -15.77
C GLU A 236 48.86 5.88 -14.87
N SER A 237 49.22 5.71 -13.59
CA SER A 237 48.48 4.86 -12.64
C SER A 237 47.08 5.41 -12.38
N LEU A 238 46.96 6.73 -12.17
CA LEU A 238 45.67 7.40 -11.96
C LEU A 238 44.79 7.35 -13.23
N SER A 239 45.39 7.50 -14.41
CA SER A 239 44.69 7.40 -15.70
C SER A 239 44.10 5.99 -15.92
N LYS A 240 44.85 4.94 -15.61
CA LYS A 240 44.37 3.55 -15.70
C LYS A 240 43.15 3.31 -14.82
N LYS A 241 43.21 3.72 -13.54
CA LYS A 241 42.06 3.59 -12.62
C LYS A 241 40.83 4.36 -13.09
N LYS A 242 41.01 5.57 -13.62
CA LYS A 242 39.90 6.37 -14.16
C LYS A 242 39.22 5.67 -15.33
N LYS A 243 39.99 5.13 -16.28
CA LYS A 243 39.45 4.37 -17.43
C LYS A 243 38.74 3.09 -17.01
N GLU A 244 39.22 2.42 -15.96
CA GLU A 244 38.55 1.25 -15.37
C GLU A 244 37.16 1.62 -14.83
N ILE A 245 37.06 2.70 -14.03
CA ILE A 245 35.79 3.20 -13.49
C ILE A 245 34.83 3.58 -14.62
N GLU A 246 35.31 4.31 -15.64
CA GLU A 246 34.50 4.70 -16.81
C GLU A 246 33.94 3.47 -17.56
N SER A 247 34.75 2.43 -17.74
CA SER A 247 34.32 1.17 -18.37
C SER A 247 33.21 0.47 -17.56
N ILE A 248 33.32 0.43 -16.23
CA ILE A 248 32.30 -0.15 -15.35
C ILE A 248 31.00 0.65 -15.43
N LEU A 249 31.08 1.98 -15.39
CA LEU A 249 29.91 2.86 -15.46
C LEU A 249 29.16 2.71 -16.79
N ASN A 250 29.89 2.53 -17.90
CA ASN A 250 29.29 2.32 -19.22
C ASN A 250 28.48 1.02 -19.28
N LYS A 251 28.88 -0.03 -18.55
CA LYS A 251 28.16 -1.32 -18.51
C LYS A 251 26.85 -1.30 -17.69
N LEU A 252 26.61 -0.28 -16.84
CA LEU A 252 25.43 -0.22 -15.97
C LEU A 252 24.19 0.36 -16.66
N THR A 253 23.33 -0.44 -17.27
CA THR A 253 22.15 0.07 -18.00
C THR A 253 21.06 0.70 -17.11
N THR A 254 21.03 0.39 -15.80
CA THR A 254 19.99 0.83 -14.86
C THR A 254 20.10 2.29 -14.41
N ILE A 255 21.25 2.93 -14.60
CA ILE A 255 21.53 4.29 -14.11
C ILE A 255 21.53 5.28 -15.28
N ASN A 256 20.86 6.43 -15.12
CA ASN A 256 20.83 7.47 -16.15
C ASN A 256 22.24 7.99 -16.51
N LYS A 257 22.50 8.16 -17.81
CA LYS A 257 23.75 8.70 -18.38
C LYS A 257 24.17 10.04 -17.75
N GLN A 258 23.24 10.95 -17.50
CA GLN A 258 23.53 12.26 -16.90
C GLN A 258 24.06 12.11 -15.47
N PHE A 259 23.49 11.18 -14.68
CA PHE A 259 23.95 10.91 -13.31
C PHE A 259 25.35 10.30 -13.31
N LYS A 260 25.64 9.36 -14.22
CA LYS A 260 27.00 8.79 -14.39
C LYS A 260 28.04 9.85 -14.74
N GLN A 261 27.71 10.75 -15.67
CA GLN A 261 28.60 11.85 -16.05
C GLN A 261 28.83 12.84 -14.92
N ALA A 262 27.79 13.13 -14.13
CA ALA A 262 27.93 13.97 -12.94
C ALA A 262 28.81 13.28 -11.89
N TYR A 263 28.61 11.99 -11.63
CA TYR A 263 29.43 11.20 -10.71
C TYR A 263 30.92 11.24 -11.07
N LEU A 264 31.27 11.01 -12.35
CA LEU A 264 32.65 11.13 -12.84
C LEU A 264 33.24 12.53 -12.63
N LYS A 265 32.44 13.59 -12.81
CA LYS A 265 32.89 14.97 -12.61
C LYS A 265 33.04 15.34 -11.14
N THR A 266 32.34 14.65 -10.24
CA THR A 266 32.38 14.88 -8.79
C THR A 266 33.27 13.89 -8.04
N LEU A 267 33.85 12.91 -8.72
CA LEU A 267 34.69 11.89 -8.11
C LEU A 267 35.92 12.53 -7.46
N GLY A 268 36.17 12.19 -6.19
CA GLY A 268 37.35 12.66 -5.47
C GLY A 268 38.58 11.79 -5.74
N MET A 269 39.75 12.33 -5.46
CA MET A 269 41.03 11.61 -5.61
C MET A 269 41.10 10.37 -4.70
N GLY A 270 40.64 10.51 -3.45
CA GLY A 270 40.61 9.39 -2.51
C GLY A 270 39.71 8.25 -2.96
N ASP A 271 38.51 8.56 -3.47
CA ASP A 271 37.59 7.57 -4.04
C ASP A 271 38.23 6.84 -5.24
N LEU A 272 38.89 7.59 -6.13
CA LEU A 272 39.58 7.01 -7.29
C LEU A 272 40.72 6.08 -6.89
N MET A 273 41.37 6.34 -5.75
CA MET A 273 42.49 5.55 -5.26
C MET A 273 42.09 4.32 -4.44
N SER A 274 41.00 4.40 -3.67
CA SER A 274 40.58 3.35 -2.73
C SER A 274 39.55 2.37 -3.30
N LEU A 275 38.78 2.76 -4.33
CA LEU A 275 37.70 1.93 -4.84
C LEU A 275 38.22 0.87 -5.83
N ASP A 276 37.91 -0.39 -5.52
CA ASP A 276 38.03 -1.52 -6.46
C ASP A 276 36.80 -1.61 -7.37
N GLY A 277 36.93 -2.24 -8.54
CA GLY A 277 35.86 -2.30 -9.55
C GLY A 277 34.50 -2.85 -9.06
N LYS A 278 34.48 -3.79 -8.11
CA LYS A 278 33.23 -4.28 -7.48
C LYS A 278 32.59 -3.24 -6.54
N ASN A 279 33.39 -2.46 -5.83
CA ASN A 279 32.91 -1.46 -4.87
C ASN A 279 32.31 -0.25 -5.57
N VAL A 280 32.89 0.18 -6.71
CA VAL A 280 32.36 1.29 -7.52
C VAL A 280 30.91 1.06 -7.93
N LYS A 281 30.59 -0.15 -8.41
CA LYS A 281 29.22 -0.51 -8.83
C LYS A 281 28.21 -0.39 -7.68
N ASN A 282 28.58 -0.88 -6.50
CA ASN A 282 27.73 -0.83 -5.32
C ASN A 282 27.51 0.61 -4.87
N VAL A 283 28.59 1.40 -4.76
CA VAL A 283 28.53 2.80 -4.32
C VAL A 283 27.63 3.63 -5.24
N ILE A 284 27.79 3.54 -6.55
CA ILE A 284 26.95 4.34 -7.46
C ILE A 284 25.49 3.88 -7.45
N THR A 285 25.23 2.58 -7.27
CA THR A 285 23.86 2.06 -7.21
C THR A 285 23.16 2.55 -5.94
N VAL A 286 23.85 2.55 -4.79
CA VAL A 286 23.32 3.11 -3.53
C VAL A 286 23.07 4.61 -3.66
N LEU A 287 24.01 5.37 -4.23
CA LEU A 287 23.82 6.81 -4.47
C LEU A 287 22.64 7.09 -5.41
N TYR A 288 22.45 6.27 -6.43
CA TYR A 288 21.33 6.41 -7.36
C TYR A 288 19.98 6.05 -6.72
N GLN A 289 19.94 5.03 -5.84
CA GLN A 289 18.76 4.72 -5.05
C GLN A 289 18.39 5.87 -4.09
N LYS A 290 19.38 6.45 -3.41
CA LYS A 290 19.17 7.66 -2.58
C LYS A 290 18.71 8.84 -3.42
N TYR A 291 19.28 9.05 -4.62
CA TYR A 291 18.82 10.07 -5.56
C TYR A 291 17.34 9.88 -5.90
N ASN A 292 16.92 8.68 -6.29
CA ASN A 292 15.53 8.39 -6.64
C ASN A 292 14.59 8.59 -5.44
N LYS A 293 15.02 8.18 -4.23
CA LYS A 293 14.29 8.43 -2.99
C LYS A 293 14.03 9.93 -2.80
N TYR A 294 15.09 10.75 -2.85
CA TYR A 294 14.97 12.19 -2.63
C TYR A 294 14.34 12.94 -3.81
N SER A 295 14.47 12.47 -5.04
CA SER A 295 13.83 13.13 -6.20
C SER A 295 12.32 12.92 -6.24
N ASN A 296 11.83 11.81 -5.69
CA ASN A 296 10.41 11.44 -5.73
C ASN A 296 9.64 11.90 -4.49
N MET A 297 10.32 12.34 -3.44
CA MET A 297 9.69 12.92 -2.26
C MET A 297 9.15 14.33 -2.54
N ASN A 298 8.03 14.67 -1.89
CA ASN A 298 7.59 16.07 -1.80
C ASN A 298 8.64 16.91 -1.05
N PHE A 299 8.89 18.14 -1.52
CA PHE A 299 9.82 19.11 -0.93
C PHE A 299 9.64 19.25 0.58
N LYS A 300 8.40 19.27 1.09
CA LYS A 300 8.14 19.35 2.53
C LYS A 300 8.75 18.19 3.30
N ASN A 301 8.66 16.97 2.78
CA ASN A 301 9.21 15.77 3.42
C ASN A 301 10.74 15.78 3.38
N ILE A 302 11.33 16.17 2.23
CA ILE A 302 12.78 16.34 2.10
C ILE A 302 13.29 17.42 3.04
N MET A 303 12.62 18.57 3.11
CA MET A 303 12.97 19.67 4.01
C MET A 303 12.88 19.24 5.47
N THR A 304 11.87 18.46 5.85
CA THR A 304 11.75 17.93 7.21
C THR A 304 12.91 16.97 7.54
N GLU A 305 13.20 16.00 6.65
CA GLU A 305 14.34 15.08 6.80
C GLU A 305 15.67 15.85 6.84
N PHE A 306 15.82 16.86 5.98
CA PHE A 306 16.99 17.72 5.88
C PHE A 306 17.22 18.55 7.14
N LEU A 307 16.19 19.22 7.68
CA LEU A 307 16.31 20.04 8.88
C LEU A 307 16.64 19.20 10.12
N GLN A 308 16.08 18.00 10.22
CA GLN A 308 16.35 17.04 11.31
C GLN A 308 17.72 16.36 11.20
N SER A 309 18.34 16.36 10.01
CA SER A 309 19.60 15.66 9.76
C SER A 309 20.85 16.44 10.21
N ASN A 310 21.95 15.71 10.45
CA ASN A 310 23.25 16.29 10.80
C ASN A 310 23.94 16.94 9.57
N LEU A 311 25.07 17.64 9.80
CA LEU A 311 25.75 18.38 8.73
C LEU A 311 26.22 17.48 7.57
N ASN A 312 26.75 16.29 7.87
CA ASN A 312 27.19 15.33 6.87
C ASN A 312 26.03 14.86 5.98
N ALA A 313 24.87 14.54 6.58
CA ALA A 313 23.67 14.17 5.85
C ALA A 313 23.11 15.34 5.03
N LYS A 314 23.11 16.57 5.56
CA LYS A 314 22.73 17.78 4.81
C LYS A 314 23.61 17.95 3.56
N TYR A 315 24.92 17.83 3.70
CA TYR A 315 25.85 17.86 2.58
C TYR A 315 25.59 16.73 1.59
N GLU A 316 25.39 15.50 2.06
CA GLU A 316 25.13 14.34 1.21
C GLU A 316 23.85 14.53 0.37
N ILE A 317 22.75 14.97 0.99
CA ILE A 317 21.48 15.26 0.31
C ILE A 317 21.69 16.30 -0.81
N ILE A 318 22.35 17.42 -0.50
CA ILE A 318 22.63 18.48 -1.48
C ILE A 318 23.51 17.94 -2.61
N LYS A 319 24.59 17.21 -2.28
CA LYS A 319 25.52 16.63 -3.25
C LYS A 319 24.80 15.66 -4.20
N ILE A 320 23.98 14.75 -3.67
CA ILE A 320 23.23 13.75 -4.44
C ILE A 320 22.22 14.43 -5.38
N LEU A 321 21.47 15.42 -4.90
CA LEU A 321 20.49 16.13 -5.72
C LEU A 321 21.14 16.93 -6.86
N LEU A 322 22.34 17.50 -6.62
CA LEU A 322 23.14 18.18 -7.64
C LEU A 322 23.78 17.23 -8.66
N MET A 323 24.01 15.96 -8.28
CA MET A 323 24.44 14.92 -9.23
C MET A 323 23.32 14.53 -10.19
N GLY A 324 22.06 14.79 -9.82
CA GLY A 324 20.91 14.70 -10.70
C GLY A 324 21.06 15.52 -11.98
N GLY A 325 20.41 15.04 -13.03
CA GLY A 325 20.37 15.69 -14.35
C GLY A 325 19.21 16.66 -14.54
N SER A 326 18.15 16.53 -13.73
CA SER A 326 16.96 17.39 -13.80
C SER A 326 17.21 18.78 -13.20
N ASN A 327 16.71 19.83 -13.85
CA ASN A 327 16.73 21.19 -13.29
C ASN A 327 16.05 21.28 -11.91
N ASN A 328 15.04 20.43 -11.66
CA ASN A 328 14.30 20.41 -10.40
C ASN A 328 15.12 19.91 -9.23
N SER A 329 15.87 18.80 -9.37
CA SER A 329 16.75 18.34 -8.29
C SER A 329 17.82 19.40 -7.97
N ILE A 330 18.30 20.13 -8.97
CA ILE A 330 19.25 21.24 -8.80
C ILE A 330 18.58 22.41 -8.05
N ASN A 331 17.33 22.76 -8.39
CA ASN A 331 16.58 23.81 -7.70
C ASN A 331 16.24 23.42 -6.25
N THR A 332 15.83 22.17 -6.00
CA THR A 332 15.60 21.63 -4.65
C THR A 332 16.88 21.72 -3.83
N ALA A 333 18.03 21.30 -4.40
CA ALA A 333 19.33 21.46 -3.74
C ALA A 333 19.66 22.92 -3.44
N GLY A 334 19.35 23.84 -4.38
CA GLY A 334 19.52 25.28 -4.19
C GLY A 334 18.69 25.86 -3.06
N LEU A 335 17.46 25.39 -2.87
CA LEU A 335 16.58 25.81 -1.77
C LEU A 335 17.00 25.22 -0.42
N LEU A 336 17.35 23.93 -0.38
CA LEU A 336 17.90 23.30 0.83
C LEU A 336 19.19 24.01 1.25
N PHE A 337 20.06 24.33 0.29
CA PHE A 337 21.25 25.14 0.53
C PHE A 337 20.88 26.56 1.02
N GLY A 338 19.85 27.18 0.46
CA GLY A 338 19.31 28.46 0.94
C GLY A 338 18.89 28.42 2.41
N ALA A 339 18.21 27.35 2.85
CA ALA A 339 17.80 27.16 4.24
C ALA A 339 18.99 27.08 5.22
N THR A 340 20.19 26.72 4.74
CA THR A 340 21.41 26.70 5.57
C THR A 340 22.08 28.07 5.74
N LYS A 341 21.62 29.10 5.03
CA LYS A 341 22.16 30.48 5.16
C LYS A 341 21.69 31.18 6.42
N ASP A 342 20.55 30.78 6.97
CA ASP A 342 19.96 31.40 8.17
C ASP A 342 20.38 30.68 9.47
N SER A 343 20.89 29.44 9.36
CA SER A 343 21.37 28.65 10.50
C SER A 343 22.80 29.04 10.90
N LYS A 344 22.94 29.68 12.06
CA LYS A 344 24.24 30.02 12.66
C LYS A 344 24.71 28.89 13.58
N ASN A 345 26.01 28.55 13.50
CA ASN A 345 26.65 27.66 14.46
C ASN A 345 27.05 28.44 15.71
N ASN A 346 26.49 28.09 16.86
CA ASN A 346 26.73 28.80 18.14
C ASN A 346 27.95 28.29 18.93
N GLU A 347 28.59 27.18 18.53
CA GLU A 347 29.57 26.49 19.39
C GLU A 347 31.05 26.74 19.05
N ASN A 348 31.39 27.33 17.90
CA ASN A 348 32.80 27.56 17.52
C ASN A 348 33.05 29.05 17.22
N THR A 349 34.12 29.60 17.79
CA THR A 349 34.56 31.02 17.76
C THR A 349 34.76 31.65 16.36
N LYS A 350 34.59 30.87 15.28
CA LYS A 350 34.56 31.35 13.90
C LYS A 350 33.08 31.35 13.46
N MET A 351 32.38 32.47 13.67
CA MET A 351 30.96 32.65 13.31
C MET A 351 30.80 32.47 11.79
N THR A 352 30.58 31.24 11.34
CA THR A 352 30.52 30.89 9.91
C THR A 352 29.23 30.14 9.63
N LEU A 353 28.60 30.51 8.51
CA LEU A 353 27.32 29.97 8.10
C LEU A 353 27.52 28.52 7.64
N ILE A 354 26.57 27.63 7.97
CA ILE A 354 26.58 26.24 7.52
C ILE A 354 26.67 26.17 5.98
N SER A 355 26.05 27.12 5.29
CA SER A 355 26.13 27.27 3.84
C SER A 355 27.56 27.39 3.31
N ASP A 356 28.44 28.08 4.01
CA ASP A 356 29.82 28.32 3.54
C ASP A 356 30.65 27.04 3.61
N ILE A 357 30.43 26.26 4.68
CA ILE A 357 31.08 24.95 4.88
C ILE A 357 30.65 23.98 3.77
N ILE A 358 29.35 23.89 3.50
CA ILE A 358 28.81 23.04 2.43
C ILE A 358 29.34 23.48 1.06
N HIS A 359 29.31 24.79 0.77
CA HIS A 359 29.75 25.31 -0.52
C HIS A 359 31.24 25.05 -0.78
N LYS A 360 32.11 25.28 0.22
CA LYS A 360 33.56 25.06 0.12
C LYS A 360 33.91 23.61 -0.19
N ASN A 361 33.15 22.65 0.33
CA ASN A 361 33.39 21.21 0.15
C ASN A 361 32.66 20.60 -1.06
N LEU A 362 31.92 21.40 -1.85
CA LEU A 362 31.29 20.93 -3.08
C LEU A 362 32.23 21.10 -4.29
N PRO A 363 32.25 20.15 -5.24
CA PRO A 363 33.03 20.32 -6.47
C PRO A 363 32.58 21.56 -7.23
N TYR A 364 33.50 22.25 -7.90
CA TYR A 364 33.23 23.46 -8.67
C TYR A 364 32.13 23.24 -9.72
N TYR A 365 32.08 22.03 -10.31
CA TYR A 365 30.97 21.63 -11.18
C TYR A 365 29.60 21.72 -10.48
N SER A 366 29.51 21.26 -9.23
CA SER A 366 28.31 21.32 -8.39
C SER A 366 28.04 22.75 -7.89
N GLN A 367 29.08 23.52 -7.56
CA GLN A 367 28.96 24.94 -7.20
C GLN A 367 28.38 25.76 -8.37
N LEU A 368 28.81 25.49 -9.61
CA LEU A 368 28.25 26.13 -10.81
C LEU A 368 26.77 25.80 -10.98
N LYS A 369 26.37 24.54 -10.72
CA LYS A 369 24.95 24.14 -10.73
C LYS A 369 24.16 24.89 -9.64
N LEU A 370 24.69 24.99 -8.42
CA LEU A 370 24.09 25.76 -7.33
C LEU A 370 23.97 27.26 -7.67
N LYS A 371 25.00 27.84 -8.29
CA LYS A 371 24.97 29.24 -8.74
C LYS A 371 23.92 29.45 -9.83
N LYS A 372 23.79 28.51 -10.77
CA LYS A 372 22.74 28.53 -11.79
C LYS A 372 21.34 28.46 -11.16
N SER A 373 21.12 27.57 -10.18
CA SER A 373 19.85 27.59 -9.44
C SER A 373 19.63 28.90 -8.70
N GLY A 374 20.67 29.47 -8.07
CA GLY A 374 20.59 30.75 -7.38
C GLY A 374 20.33 31.94 -8.30
N PHE A 375 20.73 31.88 -9.57
CA PHE A 375 20.47 32.91 -10.58
C PHE A 375 19.05 32.79 -11.17
N LEU A 376 18.60 31.57 -11.46
CA LEU A 376 17.20 31.28 -11.84
C LEU A 376 16.23 31.69 -10.73
N LEU A 377 16.53 31.29 -9.48
CA LEU A 377 15.80 31.73 -8.30
C LEU A 377 15.99 33.22 -8.05
N GLY A 378 17.17 33.80 -8.33
CA GLY A 378 17.49 35.21 -8.10
C GLY A 378 16.71 36.17 -8.99
N GLN A 379 16.56 35.86 -10.29
CA GLN A 379 15.71 36.63 -11.22
C GLN A 379 14.22 36.57 -10.83
N GLU A 380 13.78 35.45 -10.24
CA GLU A 380 12.42 35.36 -9.68
C GLU A 380 12.33 36.00 -8.29
N LEU A 381 13.37 35.91 -7.46
CA LEU A 381 13.44 36.48 -6.12
C LEU A 381 13.54 38.01 -6.14
N GLU A 382 14.20 38.62 -7.12
CA GLU A 382 14.22 40.08 -7.28
C GLU A 382 12.86 40.63 -7.73
N LYS A 383 12.04 39.83 -8.43
CA LYS A 383 10.62 40.14 -8.64
C LYS A 383 9.78 39.93 -7.37
N ILE A 384 10.25 39.11 -6.42
CA ILE A 384 9.55 38.74 -5.16
C ILE A 384 9.97 39.61 -3.97
N LYS A 385 11.13 40.28 -4.00
CA LYS A 385 11.65 41.14 -2.91
C LYS A 385 10.78 42.36 -2.57
N SER A 386 9.68 42.58 -3.27
CA SER A 386 8.70 43.64 -2.98
C SER A 386 7.61 43.25 -1.97
N MET A 387 7.55 42.01 -1.44
CA MET A 387 6.47 41.58 -0.52
C MET A 387 6.95 40.62 0.60
N GLY A 388 6.21 40.56 1.71
CA GLY A 388 6.61 40.08 3.05
C GLY A 388 6.92 38.58 3.22
N SER A 389 7.48 38.22 4.40
CA SER A 389 8.22 36.97 4.68
C SER A 389 7.44 35.66 4.68
N ASP A 390 6.12 35.67 4.90
CA ASP A 390 5.30 34.43 4.96
C ASP A 390 4.80 33.96 3.58
N ASP A 391 4.65 34.87 2.61
CA ASP A 391 4.22 34.54 1.24
C ASP A 391 5.35 33.93 0.39
N VAL A 392 6.61 34.16 0.80
CA VAL A 392 7.80 33.69 0.08
C VAL A 392 7.91 32.16 0.11
N ASP A 393 7.47 31.48 1.17
CA ASP A 393 7.59 30.03 1.29
C ASP A 393 6.57 29.27 0.42
N LEU A 394 5.31 29.73 0.36
CA LEU A 394 4.29 29.15 -0.51
C LEU A 394 4.60 29.38 -2.00
N LYS A 395 5.07 30.58 -2.37
CA LYS A 395 5.53 30.86 -3.75
C LYS A 395 6.68 29.95 -4.16
N LYS A 396 7.66 29.73 -3.27
CA LYS A 396 8.74 28.75 -3.50
C LYS A 396 8.18 27.35 -3.75
N GLN A 397 7.24 26.88 -2.93
CA GLN A 397 6.64 25.55 -3.08
C GLN A 397 5.92 25.39 -4.44
N VAL A 398 5.12 26.37 -4.87
CA VAL A 398 4.46 26.37 -6.19
C VAL A 398 5.48 26.26 -7.34
N LEU A 399 6.55 27.07 -7.29
CA LEU A 399 7.57 27.09 -8.34
C LEU A 399 8.35 25.76 -8.41
N THR A 400 8.64 25.16 -7.25
CA THR A 400 9.42 23.91 -7.15
C THR A 400 8.70 22.66 -7.62
N ASN A 401 7.37 22.63 -7.56
CA ASN A 401 6.58 21.46 -7.90
C ASN A 401 6.78 21.12 -9.41
N LYS A 402 7.55 20.06 -9.71
CA LYS A 402 7.95 19.71 -11.10
C LYS A 402 6.75 19.36 -11.95
N ASN A 403 5.84 18.60 -11.37
CA ASN A 403 4.78 17.92 -12.09
C ASN A 403 3.56 18.83 -12.29
N MET A 404 3.45 19.90 -11.50
CA MET A 404 2.40 20.91 -11.68
C MET A 404 2.52 21.61 -13.04
N PRO A 405 1.48 21.58 -13.89
CA PRO A 405 1.50 22.23 -15.19
C PRO A 405 1.74 23.75 -15.11
N ALA A 406 2.35 24.33 -16.15
CA ALA A 406 2.70 25.75 -16.18
C ALA A 406 1.48 26.69 -16.04
N TYR A 407 0.33 26.33 -16.63
CA TYR A 407 -0.90 27.12 -16.48
C TYR A 407 -1.43 27.09 -15.04
N VAL A 408 -1.33 25.94 -14.35
CA VAL A 408 -1.74 25.80 -12.94
C VAL A 408 -0.82 26.61 -12.03
N LYS A 409 0.50 26.60 -12.30
CA LYS A 409 1.46 27.45 -11.57
C LYS A 409 1.12 28.92 -11.69
N LYS A 410 0.74 29.37 -12.89
CA LYS A 410 0.33 30.76 -13.12
C LYS A 410 -0.88 31.12 -12.26
N ILE A 411 -1.93 30.30 -12.27
CA ILE A 411 -3.15 30.53 -11.47
C ILE A 411 -2.83 30.51 -9.97
N ALA A 412 -1.99 29.57 -9.51
CA ALA A 412 -1.59 29.50 -8.10
C ALA A 412 -0.82 30.76 -7.64
N LEU A 413 0.02 31.33 -8.49
CA LEU A 413 0.75 32.57 -8.21
C LEU A 413 -0.19 33.78 -8.20
N GLU A 414 -1.13 33.86 -9.14
CA GLU A 414 -2.16 34.92 -9.17
C GLU A 414 -3.01 34.90 -7.88
N ARG A 415 -3.47 33.71 -7.46
CA ARG A 415 -4.21 33.56 -6.19
C ARG A 415 -3.37 33.89 -4.96
N LEU A 416 -2.06 33.65 -4.99
CA LEU A 416 -1.14 34.09 -3.93
C LEU A 416 -1.00 35.61 -3.88
N ASP A 417 -0.91 36.28 -5.03
CA ASP A 417 -0.83 37.75 -5.10
C ASP A 417 -2.12 38.44 -4.61
N GLU A 418 -3.27 37.78 -4.78
CA GLU A 418 -4.56 38.22 -4.22
C GLU A 418 -4.66 38.06 -2.69
N MET A 419 -3.81 37.24 -2.06
CA MET A 419 -3.84 37.03 -0.61
C MET A 419 -3.34 38.27 0.13
N LYS A 420 -4.27 39.09 0.63
CA LYS A 420 -3.95 40.20 1.53
C LYS A 420 -4.24 39.81 2.98
N SER A 421 -3.27 40.03 3.87
CA SER A 421 -3.40 39.80 5.31
C SER A 421 -4.55 40.67 5.85
N GLY A 422 -5.65 40.06 6.27
CA GLY A 422 -6.84 40.76 6.80
C GLY A 422 -8.12 40.64 5.95
N SER A 423 -8.09 39.97 4.78
CA SER A 423 -9.31 39.68 4.01
C SER A 423 -10.12 38.53 4.63
N SER A 424 -11.45 38.61 4.55
CA SER A 424 -12.35 37.51 4.95
C SER A 424 -12.18 36.25 4.10
N GLU A 425 -11.50 36.34 2.96
CA GLU A 425 -11.26 35.25 2.01
C GLU A 425 -9.85 34.66 2.09
N TYR A 426 -8.97 35.22 2.93
CA TYR A 426 -7.57 34.78 3.06
C TYR A 426 -7.46 33.26 3.25
N TYR A 427 -8.24 32.68 4.16
CA TYR A 427 -8.22 31.25 4.44
C TYR A 427 -8.72 30.38 3.26
N LYS A 428 -9.66 30.88 2.46
CA LYS A 428 -10.14 30.16 1.26
C LYS A 428 -9.08 30.14 0.17
N GLN A 429 -8.45 31.29 -0.08
CA GLN A 429 -7.35 31.40 -1.05
C GLN A 429 -6.15 30.56 -0.61
N LEU A 430 -5.79 30.60 0.68
CA LEU A 430 -4.74 29.75 1.25
C LEU A 430 -5.05 28.26 1.05
N THR A 431 -6.31 27.86 1.26
CA THR A 431 -6.76 26.48 1.04
C THR A 431 -6.68 26.10 -0.43
N TYR A 432 -7.11 26.98 -1.34
CA TYR A 432 -7.01 26.80 -2.80
C TYR A 432 -5.57 26.51 -3.22
N VAL A 433 -4.62 27.35 -2.80
CA VAL A 433 -3.22 27.22 -3.20
C VAL A 433 -2.56 25.99 -2.56
N LYS A 434 -2.87 25.68 -1.29
CA LYS A 434 -2.39 24.45 -0.65
C LYS A 434 -2.85 23.19 -1.38
N ILE A 435 -4.10 23.14 -1.84
CA ILE A 435 -4.60 22.01 -2.63
C ILE A 435 -3.78 21.84 -3.90
N LEU A 436 -3.46 22.92 -4.62
CA LEU A 436 -2.66 22.83 -5.83
C LEU A 436 -1.25 22.32 -5.54
N ILE A 437 -0.62 22.79 -4.47
CA ILE A 437 0.71 22.35 -4.04
C ILE A 437 0.71 20.87 -3.65
N ASP A 438 -0.28 20.45 -2.87
CA ASP A 438 -0.34 19.11 -2.27
C ASP A 438 -0.93 18.05 -3.23
N TYR A 439 -1.59 18.45 -4.31
CA TYR A 439 -2.13 17.52 -5.29
C TYR A 439 -1.00 16.76 -6.01
N PRO A 440 -1.08 15.42 -6.12
CA PRO A 440 -0.06 14.61 -6.75
C PRO A 440 -0.17 14.68 -8.27
N TRP A 441 0.39 15.73 -8.87
CA TRP A 441 0.46 15.89 -10.32
C TRP A 441 1.33 14.79 -10.96
N ILE A 442 0.91 14.32 -12.15
CA ILE A 442 1.58 13.23 -12.88
C ILE A 442 2.99 13.64 -13.32
N GLY A 443 4.00 12.85 -12.95
CA GLY A 443 5.39 12.96 -13.36
C GLY A 443 5.85 11.86 -14.32
N GLU A 444 7.04 12.05 -14.89
CA GLU A 444 7.66 11.13 -15.87
C GLU A 444 8.04 9.76 -15.27
N ASN A 445 8.29 9.69 -13.96
CA ASN A 445 8.82 8.50 -13.26
C ASN A 445 7.74 7.71 -12.48
N ASP A 446 6.47 8.12 -12.52
CA ASP A 446 5.44 7.54 -11.64
C ASP A 446 5.14 6.06 -11.92
N ASP A 447 5.53 5.55 -13.10
CA ASP A 447 5.31 4.17 -13.52
C ASP A 447 6.59 3.32 -13.54
N ASP A 448 7.67 3.77 -12.90
CA ASP A 448 8.99 3.09 -12.89
C ASP A 448 8.90 1.61 -12.46
N VAL A 449 8.00 1.27 -11.55
CA VAL A 449 7.77 -0.12 -11.12
C VAL A 449 7.28 -0.98 -12.29
N PHE A 450 6.22 -0.54 -12.97
CA PHE A 450 5.63 -1.28 -14.09
C PHE A 450 6.52 -1.23 -15.33
N SER A 451 7.11 -0.07 -15.63
CA SER A 451 8.00 0.12 -16.79
C SER A 451 9.31 -0.67 -16.68
N SER A 452 9.82 -0.92 -15.46
CA SER A 452 10.98 -1.78 -15.24
C SER A 452 10.72 -3.27 -15.46
N ILE A 453 9.44 -3.68 -15.41
CA ILE A 453 8.97 -5.06 -15.63
C ILE A 453 8.55 -5.25 -17.09
N THR A 454 8.09 -4.18 -17.76
CA THR A 454 7.67 -4.22 -19.17
C THR A 454 8.76 -4.79 -20.07
N GLY A 455 8.42 -5.80 -20.87
CA GLY A 455 9.34 -6.49 -21.77
C GLY A 455 10.14 -7.65 -21.16
N ASN A 456 10.00 -7.92 -19.84
CA ASN A 456 10.60 -9.08 -19.18
C ASN A 456 9.51 -10.03 -18.64
N LEU A 457 9.25 -11.11 -19.38
CA LEU A 457 8.21 -12.09 -19.05
C LEU A 457 8.47 -12.84 -17.72
N GLU A 458 9.73 -13.10 -17.38
CA GLU A 458 10.08 -13.78 -16.12
C GLU A 458 9.71 -12.93 -14.91
N LYS A 459 10.11 -11.65 -14.91
CA LYS A 459 9.74 -10.71 -13.84
C LYS A 459 8.25 -10.46 -13.76
N ALA A 460 7.57 -10.38 -14.91
CA ALA A 460 6.11 -10.23 -14.93
C ALA A 460 5.42 -11.46 -14.32
N THR A 461 5.91 -12.66 -14.64
CA THR A 461 5.39 -13.92 -14.07
C THR A 461 5.61 -13.97 -12.56
N GLU A 462 6.82 -13.63 -12.09
CA GLU A 462 7.14 -13.56 -10.66
C GLU A 462 6.22 -12.56 -9.93
N PHE A 463 5.97 -11.39 -10.52
CA PHE A 463 5.07 -10.38 -9.97
C PHE A 463 3.62 -10.91 -9.84
N LEU A 464 3.09 -11.57 -10.87
CA LEU A 464 1.73 -12.11 -10.85
C LEU A 464 1.58 -13.26 -9.84
N VAL A 465 2.59 -14.12 -9.71
CA VAL A 465 2.60 -15.18 -8.68
C VAL A 465 2.62 -14.58 -7.28
N ASN A 466 3.45 -13.55 -7.06
CA ASN A 466 3.48 -12.82 -5.79
C ASN A 466 2.15 -12.10 -5.50
N LEU A 467 1.49 -11.54 -6.51
CA LEU A 467 0.17 -10.94 -6.39
C LEU A 467 -0.87 -11.97 -5.95
N LYS A 468 -0.95 -13.10 -6.66
CA LYS A 468 -1.92 -14.17 -6.37
C LYS A 468 -1.73 -14.72 -4.96
N THR A 469 -0.50 -15.01 -4.56
CA THR A 469 -0.19 -15.50 -3.21
C THR A 469 -0.55 -14.50 -2.11
N LYS A 470 -0.33 -13.20 -2.30
CA LYS A 470 -0.77 -12.16 -1.36
C LYS A 470 -2.30 -12.09 -1.26
N LEU A 471 -3.01 -12.14 -2.39
CA LEU A 471 -4.48 -12.14 -2.44
C LEU A 471 -5.07 -13.37 -1.74
N ASP A 472 -4.52 -14.56 -1.99
CA ASP A 472 -4.99 -15.82 -1.40
C ASP A 472 -4.79 -15.87 0.12
N LYS A 473 -3.74 -15.21 0.61
CA LYS A 473 -3.41 -15.19 2.03
C LYS A 473 -4.44 -14.39 2.85
N THR A 474 -5.04 -13.35 2.30
CA THR A 474 -5.95 -12.44 3.03
C THR A 474 -7.41 -12.60 2.61
N VAL A 475 -7.68 -12.92 1.33
CA VAL A 475 -9.03 -13.15 0.81
C VAL A 475 -9.22 -14.62 0.50
N TYR A 476 -10.10 -15.26 1.26
CA TYR A 476 -10.51 -16.62 1.03
C TYR A 476 -11.54 -16.73 -0.11
N GLY A 477 -11.40 -17.75 -0.96
CA GLY A 477 -12.32 -18.02 -2.07
C GLY A 477 -12.24 -16.98 -3.19
N HIS A 478 -13.35 -16.78 -3.91
CA HIS A 478 -13.48 -15.82 -5.01
C HIS A 478 -12.42 -15.97 -6.12
N GLU A 479 -12.04 -17.20 -6.45
CA GLU A 479 -10.99 -17.51 -7.43
C GLU A 479 -11.21 -16.81 -8.77
N LYS A 480 -12.45 -16.86 -9.30
CA LYS A 480 -12.80 -16.15 -10.54
C LYS A 480 -12.54 -14.65 -10.45
N SER A 481 -12.93 -14.03 -9.34
CA SER A 481 -12.75 -12.60 -9.10
C SER A 481 -11.27 -12.22 -9.01
N LYS A 482 -10.44 -13.08 -8.39
CA LYS A 482 -8.98 -12.90 -8.33
C LYS A 482 -8.35 -13.04 -9.71
N ASP A 483 -8.78 -14.01 -10.50
CA ASP A 483 -8.25 -14.23 -11.86
C ASP A 483 -8.54 -13.03 -12.77
N THR A 484 -9.73 -12.41 -12.70
CA THR A 484 -10.03 -11.17 -13.44
C THR A 484 -9.13 -10.00 -13.04
N ILE A 485 -8.79 -9.86 -11.75
CA ILE A 485 -7.83 -8.85 -11.30
C ILE A 485 -6.42 -9.13 -11.83
N ILE A 486 -6.01 -10.40 -11.85
CA ILE A 486 -4.72 -10.81 -12.41
C ILE A 486 -4.64 -10.45 -13.90
N GLU A 487 -5.73 -10.65 -14.66
CA GLU A 487 -5.82 -10.24 -16.07
C GLU A 487 -5.67 -8.72 -16.24
N LEU A 488 -6.32 -7.93 -15.37
CA LEU A 488 -6.20 -6.47 -15.36
C LEU A 488 -4.76 -6.00 -15.07
N VAL A 489 -4.11 -6.61 -14.08
CA VAL A 489 -2.72 -6.28 -13.72
C VAL A 489 -1.76 -6.73 -14.82
N ALA A 490 -1.98 -7.88 -15.45
CA ALA A 490 -1.18 -8.35 -16.58
C ALA A 490 -1.21 -7.36 -17.75
N LYS A 491 -2.36 -6.73 -18.01
CA LYS A 491 -2.48 -5.64 -18.99
C LYS A 491 -1.61 -4.43 -18.63
N TRP A 492 -1.51 -4.06 -17.36
CA TRP A 492 -0.65 -2.95 -16.91
C TRP A 492 0.84 -3.27 -16.98
N LEU A 493 1.23 -4.52 -16.68
CA LEU A 493 2.62 -4.96 -16.80
C LEU A 493 3.12 -4.89 -18.24
N THR A 494 2.24 -5.22 -19.19
CA THR A 494 2.54 -5.17 -20.64
C THR A 494 2.42 -3.76 -21.23
N ASN A 495 1.47 -2.95 -20.76
CA ASN A 495 1.33 -1.55 -21.16
C ASN A 495 1.08 -0.65 -19.92
N PRO A 496 2.13 -0.06 -19.33
CA PRO A 496 2.02 0.80 -18.15
C PRO A 496 1.17 2.06 -18.36
N ASN A 497 1.13 2.57 -19.60
CA ASN A 497 0.36 3.73 -20.00
C ASN A 497 -1.11 3.40 -20.31
N SER A 498 -1.51 2.13 -20.21
CA SER A 498 -2.90 1.78 -20.44
C SER A 498 -3.79 2.40 -19.35
N MET A 499 -4.85 3.07 -19.78
CA MET A 499 -5.85 3.66 -18.88
C MET A 499 -6.42 2.55 -17.98
N GLY A 500 -6.60 2.89 -16.69
CA GLY A 500 -7.28 2.01 -15.75
C GLY A 500 -8.71 1.73 -16.23
N LYS A 501 -9.12 0.46 -16.25
CA LYS A 501 -10.54 0.13 -16.35
C LYS A 501 -11.18 0.37 -14.99
N VAL A 502 -12.42 0.83 -15.00
CA VAL A 502 -13.25 0.96 -13.80
C VAL A 502 -13.74 -0.44 -13.41
N VAL A 503 -13.61 -0.80 -12.14
CA VAL A 503 -13.98 -2.13 -11.65
C VAL A 503 -15.20 -2.01 -10.73
N GLY A 504 -16.16 -2.92 -10.86
CA GLY A 504 -17.35 -2.99 -10.02
C GLY A 504 -17.40 -4.29 -9.25
N LEU A 505 -17.27 -4.24 -7.93
CA LEU A 505 -17.46 -5.38 -7.05
C LEU A 505 -18.96 -5.52 -6.74
N HIS A 506 -19.62 -6.40 -7.47
CA HIS A 506 -21.03 -6.72 -7.27
C HIS A 506 -21.18 -7.95 -6.37
N GLY A 507 -21.99 -7.85 -5.33
CA GLY A 507 -22.34 -9.04 -4.54
C GLY A 507 -23.09 -8.68 -3.26
N PRO A 508 -23.55 -9.66 -2.48
CA PRO A 508 -24.31 -9.38 -1.27
C PRO A 508 -23.45 -8.72 -0.18
N PRO A 509 -24.07 -8.14 0.87
CA PRO A 509 -23.33 -7.53 1.96
C PRO A 509 -22.56 -8.56 2.78
N GLY A 510 -21.38 -8.17 3.29
CA GLY A 510 -20.59 -9.00 4.21
C GLY A 510 -19.73 -10.08 3.54
N VAL A 511 -19.64 -10.13 2.21
CA VAL A 511 -18.76 -11.06 1.47
C VAL A 511 -17.30 -10.62 1.38
N GLY A 512 -16.97 -9.40 1.84
CA GLY A 512 -15.58 -8.90 1.86
C GLY A 512 -15.17 -8.03 0.67
N LYS A 513 -16.11 -7.39 -0.04
CA LYS A 513 -15.83 -6.42 -1.12
C LYS A 513 -14.77 -5.37 -0.74
N THR A 514 -14.94 -4.71 0.40
CA THR A 514 -13.99 -3.71 0.91
C THR A 514 -12.63 -4.32 1.26
N LEU A 515 -12.62 -5.54 1.83
CA LEU A 515 -11.39 -6.26 2.17
C LEU A 515 -10.60 -6.63 0.90
N PHE A 516 -11.31 -7.03 -0.16
CA PHE A 516 -10.72 -7.34 -1.46
C PHE A 516 -10.03 -6.12 -2.07
N ALA A 517 -10.72 -4.98 -2.15
CA ALA A 517 -10.15 -3.74 -2.68
C ALA A 517 -8.94 -3.24 -1.87
N LYS A 518 -9.02 -3.33 -0.53
CA LYS A 518 -7.90 -2.96 0.35
C LYS A 518 -6.68 -3.86 0.15
N THR A 519 -6.92 -5.18 0.11
CA THR A 519 -5.85 -6.17 -0.15
C THR A 519 -5.19 -5.91 -1.49
N LEU A 520 -5.96 -5.55 -2.52
CA LEU A 520 -5.41 -5.27 -3.84
C LEU A 520 -4.39 -4.11 -3.79
N GLY A 521 -4.69 -3.05 -3.03
CA GLY A 521 -3.74 -1.95 -2.78
C GLY A 521 -2.47 -2.43 -2.09
N ASP A 522 -2.61 -3.18 -1.00
CA ASP A 522 -1.47 -3.75 -0.25
C ASP A 522 -0.64 -4.75 -1.10
N ALA A 523 -1.30 -5.47 -2.01
CA ALA A 523 -0.66 -6.46 -2.86
C ALA A 523 0.17 -5.80 -3.97
N LEU A 524 -0.37 -4.75 -4.59
CA LEU A 524 0.25 -3.95 -5.65
C LEU A 524 1.21 -2.87 -5.14
N ASP A 525 1.24 -2.60 -3.83
CA ASP A 525 1.97 -1.47 -3.23
C ASP A 525 1.49 -0.11 -3.78
N ILE A 526 0.17 0.01 -3.98
CA ILE A 526 -0.49 1.22 -4.48
C ILE A 526 -1.36 1.80 -3.35
N PRO A 527 -1.31 3.12 -3.08
CA PRO A 527 -2.13 3.74 -2.04
C PRO A 527 -3.62 3.47 -2.21
N TYR A 528 -4.29 3.03 -1.14
CA TYR A 528 -5.72 2.78 -1.09
C TYR A 528 -6.45 3.93 -0.38
N THR A 529 -7.48 4.49 -1.02
CA THR A 529 -8.38 5.48 -0.44
C THR A 529 -9.84 5.04 -0.57
N GLN A 530 -10.65 5.41 0.41
CA GLN A 530 -12.07 5.04 0.46
C GLN A 530 -12.97 6.27 0.61
N ILE A 531 -14.06 6.28 -0.15
CA ILE A 531 -15.18 7.23 -0.11
C ILE A 531 -16.47 6.41 0.06
N ASN A 532 -17.24 6.68 1.12
CA ASN A 532 -18.57 6.11 1.28
C ASN A 532 -19.59 7.07 0.68
N ILE A 533 -20.38 6.60 -0.29
CA ILE A 533 -21.41 7.42 -0.97
C ILE A 533 -22.83 6.99 -0.58
N GLY A 534 -22.98 6.00 0.30
CA GLY A 534 -24.29 5.55 0.75
C GLY A 534 -25.06 6.68 1.42
N GLY A 535 -26.24 7.01 0.87
CA GLY A 535 -27.11 8.08 1.38
C GLY A 535 -26.72 9.50 0.97
N VAL A 536 -25.69 9.68 0.13
CA VAL A 536 -25.35 11.00 -0.44
C VAL A 536 -26.23 11.25 -1.66
N ASP A 537 -26.85 12.43 -1.71
CA ASP A 537 -27.71 12.90 -2.79
C ASP A 537 -27.12 14.12 -3.54
N ASP A 538 -26.26 14.89 -2.89
CA ASP A 538 -25.60 16.08 -3.44
C ASP A 538 -24.24 15.76 -4.08
N GLY A 539 -24.12 15.98 -5.39
CA GLY A 539 -22.87 15.75 -6.14
C GLY A 539 -21.72 16.66 -5.73
N SER A 540 -22.02 17.80 -5.10
CA SER A 540 -21.02 18.76 -4.62
C SER A 540 -20.15 18.23 -3.47
N VAL A 541 -20.59 17.15 -2.80
CA VAL A 541 -19.74 16.41 -1.84
C VAL A 541 -18.54 15.78 -2.55
N LEU A 542 -18.73 15.28 -3.77
CA LEU A 542 -17.67 14.65 -4.55
C LEU A 542 -16.83 15.66 -5.35
N SER A 543 -17.48 16.65 -5.96
CA SER A 543 -16.85 17.63 -6.87
C SER A 543 -16.63 19.02 -6.27
N GLY A 544 -16.90 19.23 -4.97
CA GLY A 544 -16.74 20.52 -4.30
C GLY A 544 -17.89 21.50 -4.51
N HIS A 545 -17.84 22.62 -3.82
CA HIS A 545 -18.78 23.75 -3.96
C HIS A 545 -18.15 24.88 -4.78
N SER A 546 -18.97 25.73 -5.41
CA SER A 546 -18.45 26.93 -6.08
C SER A 546 -17.62 27.78 -5.10
N PHE A 547 -16.45 28.24 -5.54
CA PHE A 547 -15.52 29.03 -4.73
C PHE A 547 -16.17 30.27 -4.08
N THR A 548 -17.18 30.84 -4.76
CA THR A 548 -17.95 32.01 -4.32
C THR A 548 -18.79 31.78 -3.06
N TYR A 549 -19.09 30.53 -2.67
CA TYR A 549 -19.84 30.25 -1.45
C TYR A 549 -19.01 30.56 -0.19
N SER A 550 -19.64 31.17 0.83
CA SER A 550 -18.99 31.56 2.09
C SER A 550 -18.28 30.41 2.80
N SER A 551 -18.82 29.19 2.72
CA SER A 551 -18.26 27.96 3.30
C SER A 551 -17.83 26.95 2.22
N ALA A 552 -17.38 27.43 1.06
CA ALA A 552 -16.97 26.57 -0.04
C ALA A 552 -15.84 25.61 0.39
N GLN A 553 -15.94 24.36 -0.04
CA GLN A 553 -15.00 23.29 0.25
C GLN A 553 -14.68 22.53 -1.04
N PRO A 554 -13.45 22.02 -1.19
CA PRO A 554 -13.12 21.15 -2.31
C PRO A 554 -13.77 19.78 -2.14
N GLY A 555 -13.98 19.09 -3.26
CA GLY A 555 -14.63 17.80 -3.31
C GLY A 555 -13.82 16.68 -2.65
N LEU A 556 -14.52 15.62 -2.23
CA LEU A 556 -13.88 14.45 -1.63
C LEU A 556 -12.89 13.77 -2.57
N ILE A 557 -13.11 13.78 -3.88
CA ILE A 557 -12.19 13.15 -4.85
C ILE A 557 -10.81 13.80 -4.75
N ILE A 558 -10.74 15.14 -4.83
CA ILE A 558 -9.48 15.88 -4.73
C ILE A 558 -8.86 15.73 -3.32
N LYS A 559 -9.66 15.83 -2.26
CA LYS A 559 -9.18 15.62 -0.88
C LYS A 559 -8.54 14.23 -0.70
N LYS A 560 -9.13 13.19 -1.29
CA LYS A 560 -8.61 11.81 -1.20
C LYS A 560 -7.36 11.62 -2.05
N MET A 561 -7.27 12.24 -3.23
CA MET A 561 -6.03 12.26 -4.02
C MET A 561 -4.86 12.87 -3.25
N ILE A 562 -5.08 14.02 -2.59
CA ILE A 562 -4.07 14.64 -1.73
C ILE A 562 -3.65 13.70 -0.59
N THR A 563 -4.62 13.03 0.04
CA THR A 563 -4.36 12.07 1.12
C THR A 563 -3.59 10.84 0.63
N ALA A 564 -3.85 10.38 -0.61
CA ALA A 564 -3.14 9.27 -1.24
C ALA A 564 -1.67 9.62 -1.52
N GLY A 565 -1.38 10.90 -1.83
CA GLY A 565 -0.03 11.41 -2.09
C GLY A 565 0.65 10.85 -3.35
N SER A 566 -0.08 10.10 -4.18
CA SER A 566 0.40 9.47 -5.40
C SER A 566 -0.61 9.67 -6.54
N PRO A 567 -0.16 9.94 -7.78
CA PRO A 567 -1.05 10.04 -8.93
C PRO A 567 -1.72 8.69 -9.26
N ARG A 568 -1.01 7.59 -9.01
CA ARG A 568 -1.55 6.21 -9.11
C ARG A 568 -2.02 5.77 -7.73
N CYS A 569 -3.32 5.66 -7.55
CA CYS A 569 -3.95 5.18 -6.33
C CYS A 569 -5.21 4.35 -6.64
N ILE A 570 -5.65 3.56 -5.68
CA ILE A 570 -6.95 2.90 -5.71
C ILE A 570 -7.95 3.81 -4.99
N MET A 571 -9.03 4.18 -5.69
CA MET A 571 -10.13 4.94 -5.10
C MET A 571 -11.37 4.04 -5.03
N PHE A 572 -11.67 3.58 -3.82
CA PHE A 572 -12.79 2.70 -3.54
C PHE A 572 -14.02 3.49 -3.11
N PHE A 573 -15.09 3.31 -3.86
CA PHE A 573 -16.38 3.95 -3.67
C PHE A 573 -17.38 2.89 -3.18
N ASP A 574 -17.79 3.03 -1.92
CA ASP A 574 -18.65 2.05 -1.26
C ASP A 574 -20.13 2.43 -1.34
N GLU A 575 -20.99 1.41 -1.50
CA GLU A 575 -22.45 1.49 -1.51
C GLU A 575 -23.05 2.45 -2.56
N VAL A 576 -22.54 2.40 -3.80
CA VAL A 576 -23.03 3.24 -4.92
C VAL A 576 -24.50 2.99 -5.25
N ASP A 577 -25.00 1.77 -5.00
CA ASP A 577 -26.40 1.40 -5.16
C ASP A 577 -27.36 2.11 -4.17
N LYS A 578 -26.80 2.85 -3.19
CA LYS A 578 -27.56 3.57 -2.15
C LYS A 578 -27.43 5.09 -2.25
N THR A 579 -26.96 5.63 -3.38
CA THR A 579 -26.98 7.08 -3.62
C THR A 579 -28.42 7.59 -3.69
N GLY A 580 -28.68 8.75 -3.08
CA GLY A 580 -30.00 9.38 -3.10
C GLY A 580 -30.29 10.01 -4.46
N VAL A 581 -31.54 9.92 -4.92
CA VAL A 581 -32.02 10.63 -6.11
C VAL A 581 -32.77 11.87 -5.65
N LYS A 582 -32.34 13.05 -6.09
CA LYS A 582 -32.99 14.32 -5.76
C LYS A 582 -33.65 14.88 -7.03
N HIS A 583 -34.95 15.15 -6.99
CA HIS A 583 -35.72 15.64 -8.14
C HIS A 583 -35.60 14.78 -9.42
N GLY A 584 -35.41 13.46 -9.28
CA GLY A 584 -35.27 12.54 -10.42
C GLY A 584 -33.88 12.52 -11.06
N ILE A 585 -32.95 13.38 -10.63
CA ILE A 585 -31.57 13.44 -11.14
C ILE A 585 -30.64 12.93 -10.04
N ASN A 586 -29.70 12.06 -10.42
CA ASN A 586 -28.65 11.59 -9.52
C ASN A 586 -27.35 12.36 -9.81
N GLU A 587 -27.22 13.53 -9.17
CA GLU A 587 -26.05 14.41 -9.37
C GLU A 587 -24.74 13.71 -9.01
N VAL A 588 -24.77 12.82 -8.02
CA VAL A 588 -23.62 12.01 -7.61
C VAL A 588 -23.16 11.10 -8.75
N THR A 589 -24.09 10.38 -9.38
CA THR A 589 -23.78 9.51 -10.52
C THR A 589 -23.24 10.31 -11.70
N ASN A 590 -23.77 11.51 -11.98
CA ASN A 590 -23.24 12.37 -13.03
C ASN A 590 -21.77 12.74 -12.79
N VAL A 591 -21.40 13.11 -11.55
CA VAL A 591 -20.01 13.38 -11.18
C VAL A 591 -19.13 12.14 -11.37
N LEU A 592 -19.62 10.96 -10.98
CA LEU A 592 -18.89 9.69 -11.16
C LEU A 592 -18.70 9.34 -12.63
N ILE A 593 -19.69 9.59 -13.49
CA ILE A 593 -19.57 9.41 -14.95
C ILE A 593 -18.44 10.29 -15.49
N HIS A 594 -18.42 11.58 -15.14
CA HIS A 594 -17.35 12.49 -15.57
C HIS A 594 -15.97 12.12 -15.02
N ALA A 595 -15.89 11.64 -13.77
CA ALA A 595 -14.63 11.21 -13.16
C ALA A 595 -14.08 9.92 -13.75
N THR A 596 -14.97 9.02 -14.21
CA THR A 596 -14.60 7.70 -14.73
C THR A 596 -14.48 7.66 -16.25
N ASP A 597 -14.99 8.67 -16.95
CA ASP A 597 -14.92 8.73 -18.40
C ASP A 597 -13.47 8.95 -18.87
N GLN A 598 -12.95 8.01 -19.66
CA GLN A 598 -11.58 8.00 -20.16
C GLN A 598 -11.26 9.21 -21.05
N ASN A 599 -12.27 9.86 -21.62
CA ASN A 599 -12.11 11.04 -22.46
C ASN A 599 -12.05 12.36 -21.68
N SER A 600 -12.57 12.40 -20.45
CA SER A 600 -12.65 13.62 -19.63
C SER A 600 -11.89 13.53 -18.30
N ASN A 601 -11.47 12.34 -17.89
CA ASN A 601 -10.79 12.13 -16.60
C ASN A 601 -9.37 12.71 -16.58
N ASP A 602 -8.79 13.12 -17.71
CA ASP A 602 -7.54 13.87 -17.78
C ASP A 602 -7.70 15.31 -17.27
N LYS A 603 -8.93 15.85 -17.31
CA LYS A 603 -9.29 17.21 -16.89
C LYS A 603 -10.54 17.19 -16.01
N PHE A 604 -10.50 16.41 -14.93
CA PHE A 604 -11.59 16.44 -13.94
C PHE A 604 -11.69 17.82 -13.29
N ASN A 605 -12.85 18.47 -13.38
CA ASN A 605 -13.06 19.81 -12.86
C ASN A 605 -13.76 19.76 -11.48
N ASP A 606 -13.09 20.30 -10.46
CA ASP A 606 -13.69 20.52 -9.14
C ASP A 606 -14.31 21.93 -9.08
N LYS A 607 -15.55 22.04 -8.60
CA LYS A 607 -16.30 23.31 -8.52
C LYS A 607 -15.63 24.32 -7.59
N PHE A 608 -14.79 23.90 -6.64
CA PHE A 608 -14.02 24.80 -5.78
C PHE A 608 -12.79 25.35 -6.51
N LEU A 609 -12.20 24.56 -7.40
CA LEU A 609 -11.00 24.88 -8.18
C LEU A 609 -11.38 25.09 -9.64
N GLN A 610 -12.32 26.00 -9.86
CA GLN A 610 -12.77 26.39 -11.19
C GLN A 610 -11.55 26.82 -12.02
N GLU A 611 -11.56 26.48 -13.32
CA GLU A 611 -10.48 26.73 -14.31
C GLU A 611 -9.34 25.69 -14.33
N ILE A 612 -9.29 24.75 -13.39
CA ILE A 612 -8.22 23.75 -13.31
C ILE A 612 -8.76 22.33 -13.52
N GLY A 613 -8.27 21.68 -14.58
CA GLY A 613 -8.45 20.24 -14.80
C GLY A 613 -7.44 19.42 -13.99
N PHE A 614 -7.94 18.48 -13.20
CA PHE A 614 -7.16 17.54 -12.40
C PHE A 614 -7.08 16.17 -13.09
N PRO A 615 -5.87 15.61 -13.33
CA PRO A 615 -5.75 14.35 -14.03
C PRO A 615 -5.99 13.14 -13.09
N LEU A 616 -7.04 12.36 -13.39
CA LEU A 616 -7.41 11.12 -12.70
C LEU A 616 -7.11 9.86 -13.53
N THR A 617 -6.33 9.98 -14.62
CA THR A 617 -6.06 8.91 -15.60
C THR A 617 -5.40 7.66 -15.01
N LYS A 618 -4.58 7.82 -13.96
CA LYS A 618 -3.87 6.72 -13.26
C LYS A 618 -4.63 6.16 -12.05
N VAL A 619 -5.83 6.68 -11.75
CA VAL A 619 -6.63 6.24 -10.63
C VAL A 619 -7.40 4.97 -11.00
N LEU A 620 -7.28 3.92 -10.18
CA LEU A 620 -8.11 2.73 -10.29
C LEU A 620 -9.40 2.96 -9.49
N PHE A 621 -10.48 3.24 -10.21
CA PHE A 621 -11.82 3.36 -9.64
C PHE A 621 -12.39 1.98 -9.35
N ILE A 622 -12.74 1.72 -8.09
CA ILE A 622 -13.42 0.49 -7.68
C ILE A 622 -14.75 0.86 -7.02
N PHE A 623 -15.86 0.43 -7.61
CA PHE A 623 -17.21 0.60 -7.07
C PHE A 623 -17.68 -0.66 -6.34
N SER A 624 -18.38 -0.51 -5.23
CA SER A 624 -19.01 -1.60 -4.50
C SER A 624 -20.52 -1.39 -4.44
N TYR A 625 -21.28 -2.43 -4.81
CA TYR A 625 -22.73 -2.39 -4.82
C TYR A 625 -23.34 -3.77 -4.60
N ASN A 626 -24.59 -3.80 -4.10
CA ASN A 626 -25.31 -5.04 -3.85
C ASN A 626 -26.41 -5.31 -4.86
N ASP A 627 -26.93 -4.26 -5.51
CA ASP A 627 -27.98 -4.37 -6.52
C ASP A 627 -27.60 -3.57 -7.76
N ARG A 628 -27.24 -4.27 -8.83
CA ARG A 628 -26.87 -3.67 -10.12
C ARG A 628 -28.01 -2.85 -10.74
N HIS A 629 -29.27 -3.18 -10.45
CA HIS A 629 -30.42 -2.51 -11.08
C HIS A 629 -30.66 -1.10 -10.54
N LYS A 630 -30.01 -0.73 -9.44
CA LYS A 630 -30.07 0.60 -8.84
C LYS A 630 -28.99 1.55 -9.37
N ILE A 631 -28.05 1.03 -10.15
CA ILE A 631 -26.98 1.81 -10.74
C ILE A 631 -27.47 2.36 -12.08
N ASP A 632 -27.08 3.60 -12.37
CA ASP A 632 -27.34 4.20 -13.66
C ASP A 632 -26.69 3.39 -14.79
N ARG A 633 -27.44 3.17 -15.88
CA ARG A 633 -26.99 2.33 -16.99
C ARG A 633 -25.74 2.88 -17.68
N ILE A 634 -25.60 4.21 -17.77
CA ILE A 634 -24.43 4.86 -18.40
C ILE A 634 -23.17 4.63 -17.57
N LEU A 635 -23.29 4.65 -16.24
CA LEU A 635 -22.18 4.32 -15.36
C LEU A 635 -21.86 2.82 -15.41
N LEU A 636 -22.89 1.96 -15.41
CA LEU A 636 -22.73 0.51 -15.44
C LEU A 636 -22.02 0.00 -16.71
N ASP A 637 -22.35 0.56 -17.88
CA ASP A 637 -21.74 0.21 -19.16
C ASP A 637 -20.22 0.49 -19.19
N ARG A 638 -19.72 1.35 -18.29
CA ARG A 638 -18.30 1.71 -18.14
C ARG A 638 -17.56 0.84 -17.11
N ILE A 639 -18.29 0.05 -16.33
CA ILE A 639 -17.78 -0.75 -15.23
C ILE A 639 -17.52 -2.19 -15.70
N GLU A 640 -16.30 -2.68 -15.50
CA GLU A 640 -16.02 -4.12 -15.57
C GLU A 640 -16.52 -4.78 -14.27
N GLU A 641 -17.64 -5.46 -14.38
CA GLU A 641 -18.31 -6.11 -13.24
C GLU A 641 -17.58 -7.39 -12.84
N ILE A 642 -17.14 -7.43 -11.58
CA ILE A 642 -16.58 -8.59 -10.90
C ILE A 642 -17.61 -9.06 -9.88
N GLU A 643 -18.24 -10.19 -10.17
CA GLU A 643 -19.20 -10.80 -9.29
C GLU A 643 -18.50 -11.50 -8.10
N ILE A 644 -18.86 -11.11 -6.88
CA ILE A 644 -18.40 -11.72 -5.63
C ILE A 644 -19.53 -12.59 -5.09
N MET A 645 -19.30 -13.90 -5.12
CA MET A 645 -20.28 -14.91 -4.75
C MET A 645 -20.62 -14.88 -3.24
N PRO A 646 -21.83 -15.29 -2.84
CA PRO A 646 -22.12 -15.66 -1.46
C PRO A 646 -21.18 -16.75 -0.94
N TYR A 647 -20.92 -16.78 0.38
CA TYR A 647 -20.14 -17.86 0.98
C TYR A 647 -21.01 -19.08 1.27
N THR A 648 -20.49 -20.27 0.95
CA THR A 648 -21.10 -21.54 1.36
C THR A 648 -20.91 -21.76 2.87
N MET A 649 -21.59 -22.78 3.41
CA MET A 649 -21.45 -23.14 4.82
C MET A 649 -20.01 -23.49 5.19
N GLU A 650 -19.35 -24.31 4.37
CA GLU A 650 -17.95 -24.73 4.55
C GLU A 650 -17.01 -23.53 4.48
N ASP A 651 -17.25 -22.61 3.54
CA ASP A 651 -16.47 -21.37 3.42
C ASP A 651 -16.56 -20.53 4.70
N LYS A 652 -17.75 -20.35 5.26
CA LYS A 652 -17.96 -19.57 6.49
C LYS A 652 -17.26 -20.21 7.70
N ILE A 653 -17.26 -21.53 7.80
CA ILE A 653 -16.54 -22.27 8.86
C ILE A 653 -15.03 -22.01 8.73
N ARG A 654 -14.50 -22.15 7.53
CA ARG A 654 -13.08 -21.94 7.26
C ARG A 654 -12.66 -20.48 7.49
N ILE A 655 -13.43 -19.52 6.97
CA ILE A 655 -13.24 -18.08 7.20
C ILE A 655 -13.21 -17.77 8.69
N THR A 656 -14.11 -18.38 9.46
CA THR A 656 -14.17 -18.20 10.90
C THR A 656 -12.89 -18.62 11.59
N LYS A 657 -12.38 -19.82 11.29
CA LYS A 657 -11.18 -20.38 11.92
C LYS A 657 -9.89 -19.68 11.50
N ASP A 658 -9.74 -19.45 10.20
CA ASP A 658 -8.48 -19.00 9.61
C ASP A 658 -8.31 -17.46 9.73
N TYR A 659 -9.42 -16.71 9.74
CA TYR A 659 -9.41 -15.24 9.69
C TYR A 659 -10.11 -14.60 10.90
N LEU A 660 -11.41 -14.85 11.09
CA LEU A 660 -12.20 -14.09 12.08
C LEU A 660 -11.74 -14.34 13.52
N MET A 661 -11.45 -15.59 13.89
CA MET A 661 -10.98 -15.92 15.24
C MET A 661 -9.67 -15.22 15.56
N LYS A 662 -8.75 -15.12 14.59
CA LYS A 662 -7.46 -14.44 14.76
C LYS A 662 -7.63 -12.92 14.90
N GLU A 663 -8.53 -12.32 14.12
CA GLU A 663 -8.87 -10.90 14.20
C GLU A 663 -9.54 -10.57 15.55
N LEU A 664 -10.63 -11.27 15.88
CA LEU A 664 -11.47 -10.96 17.04
C LEU A 664 -10.78 -11.24 18.38
N THR A 665 -9.97 -12.30 18.49
CA THR A 665 -9.23 -12.58 19.73
C THR A 665 -8.19 -11.50 20.01
N LYS A 666 -7.51 -10.99 18.98
CA LYS A 666 -6.58 -9.88 19.08
C LYS A 666 -7.29 -8.60 19.55
N ASP A 667 -8.45 -8.29 18.98
CA ASP A 667 -9.24 -7.11 19.34
C ASP A 667 -9.74 -7.14 20.79
N VAL A 668 -10.14 -8.33 21.28
CA VAL A 668 -10.60 -8.52 22.68
C VAL A 668 -9.43 -8.63 23.68
N GLY A 669 -8.19 -8.78 23.21
CA GLY A 669 -7.01 -8.95 24.07
C GLY A 669 -6.93 -10.36 24.67
N MET A 670 -7.19 -11.38 23.86
CA MET A 670 -7.08 -12.80 24.19
C MET A 670 -6.06 -13.46 23.28
N ASP A 671 -5.31 -14.44 23.80
CA ASP A 671 -4.38 -15.21 22.99
C ASP A 671 -5.15 -16.14 22.05
N TYR A 672 -4.93 -16.04 20.74
CA TYR A 672 -5.64 -16.83 19.72
C TYR A 672 -5.53 -18.33 20.00
N GLU A 673 -4.37 -18.80 20.43
CA GLU A 673 -4.10 -20.23 20.60
C GLU A 673 -4.70 -20.80 21.90
N SER A 674 -5.14 -19.90 22.79
CA SER A 674 -5.80 -20.24 24.03
C SER A 674 -7.30 -20.48 23.84
N ILE A 675 -7.92 -20.01 22.74
CA ILE A 675 -9.35 -20.18 22.48
C ILE A 675 -9.56 -20.95 21.19
N LYS A 676 -10.34 -22.03 21.25
CA LYS A 676 -10.77 -22.80 20.09
C LYS A 676 -12.29 -22.81 20.02
N ILE A 677 -12.83 -22.80 18.81
CA ILE A 677 -14.26 -23.00 18.56
C ILE A 677 -14.41 -24.27 17.71
N SER A 678 -15.33 -25.16 18.08
CA SER A 678 -15.56 -26.39 17.32
C SER A 678 -16.32 -26.10 16.02
N ASP A 679 -16.16 -26.97 15.01
CA ASP A 679 -16.90 -26.85 13.74
C ASP A 679 -18.41 -26.95 13.95
N ASP A 680 -18.84 -27.82 14.85
CA ASP A 680 -20.24 -27.98 15.22
C ASP A 680 -20.80 -26.72 15.87
N ALA A 681 -20.02 -26.04 16.73
CA ALA A 681 -20.43 -24.78 17.34
C ALA A 681 -20.51 -23.65 16.32
N ILE A 682 -19.55 -23.54 15.39
CA ILE A 682 -19.64 -22.56 14.28
C ILE A 682 -20.87 -22.85 13.43
N SER A 683 -21.10 -24.11 13.08
CA SER A 683 -22.22 -24.51 12.25
C SER A 683 -23.55 -24.17 12.91
N TYR A 684 -23.66 -24.48 14.19
CA TYR A 684 -24.81 -24.13 15.01
C TYR A 684 -25.04 -22.61 15.09
N ILE A 685 -23.98 -21.80 15.21
CA ILE A 685 -24.11 -20.33 15.17
C ILE A 685 -24.66 -19.86 13.82
N ILE A 686 -24.09 -20.36 12.72
CA ILE A 686 -24.50 -19.94 11.37
C ILE A 686 -25.97 -20.29 11.14
N GLU A 687 -26.39 -21.51 11.46
CA GLU A 687 -27.75 -21.99 11.19
C GLU A 687 -28.81 -21.40 12.12
N SER A 688 -28.48 -21.23 13.41
CA SER A 688 -29.46 -20.86 14.44
C SER A 688 -29.52 -19.37 14.74
N PHE A 689 -28.47 -18.61 14.40
CA PHE A 689 -28.32 -17.21 14.80
C PHE A 689 -28.03 -16.23 13.66
N THR A 690 -27.81 -16.70 12.42
CA THR A 690 -27.49 -15.82 11.27
C THR A 690 -28.41 -16.05 10.08
N VAL A 691 -28.77 -14.97 9.39
CA VAL A 691 -29.48 -14.98 8.08
C VAL A 691 -28.73 -14.05 7.15
N GLU A 692 -27.60 -14.51 6.60
CA GLU A 692 -26.77 -13.69 5.71
C GLU A 692 -26.02 -14.52 4.67
N ALA A 693 -25.64 -13.88 3.56
CA ALA A 693 -24.80 -14.45 2.50
C ALA A 693 -23.31 -14.38 2.86
N GLY A 694 -22.95 -13.34 3.61
CA GLY A 694 -21.60 -13.07 4.08
C GLY A 694 -21.33 -13.63 5.48
N VAL A 695 -20.42 -12.96 6.19
CA VAL A 695 -19.99 -13.32 7.56
C VAL A 695 -20.11 -12.14 8.56
N ARG A 696 -20.90 -11.11 8.26
CA ARG A 696 -20.99 -9.89 9.08
C ARG A 696 -21.73 -10.15 10.39
N GLU A 697 -22.89 -10.80 10.34
CA GLU A 697 -23.61 -11.23 11.54
C GLU A 697 -22.88 -12.35 12.27
N LEU A 698 -22.27 -13.30 11.56
CA LEU A 698 -21.43 -14.34 12.13
C LEU A 698 -20.29 -13.74 12.97
N LYS A 699 -19.56 -12.76 12.41
CA LYS A 699 -18.54 -11.99 13.11
C LYS A 699 -19.09 -11.35 14.38
N ARG A 700 -20.25 -10.67 14.30
CA ARG A 700 -20.92 -10.05 15.47
C ARG A 700 -21.29 -11.05 16.56
N LYS A 701 -21.78 -12.24 16.20
CA LYS A 701 -22.14 -13.29 17.18
C LYS A 701 -20.89 -13.83 17.88
N ILE A 702 -19.84 -14.12 17.13
CA ILE A 702 -18.57 -14.61 17.68
C ILE A 702 -17.92 -13.55 18.57
N GLU A 703 -17.89 -12.29 18.14
CA GLU A 703 -17.40 -11.17 18.93
C GLU A 703 -18.16 -11.04 20.26
N LYS A 704 -19.49 -11.19 20.23
CA LYS A 704 -20.32 -11.20 21.45
C LYS A 704 -19.98 -12.37 22.38
N ILE A 705 -19.73 -13.56 21.83
CA ILE A 705 -19.30 -14.74 22.60
C ILE A 705 -17.94 -14.45 23.27
N LEU A 706 -16.96 -13.98 22.51
CA LEU A 706 -15.61 -13.67 23.02
C LEU A 706 -15.64 -12.55 24.06
N THR A 707 -16.48 -11.53 23.86
CA THR A 707 -16.66 -10.44 24.82
C THR A 707 -17.26 -10.95 26.13
N LYS A 708 -18.31 -11.80 26.07
CA LYS A 708 -18.87 -12.43 27.27
C LYS A 708 -17.89 -13.38 27.95
N LEU A 709 -17.10 -14.12 27.18
CA LEU A 709 -16.04 -14.96 27.69
C LEU A 709 -14.96 -14.11 28.40
N ASN A 710 -14.64 -12.93 27.87
CA ASN A 710 -13.70 -12.00 28.50
C ASN A 710 -14.25 -11.41 29.81
N VAL A 711 -15.54 -11.12 29.84
CA VAL A 711 -16.24 -10.74 31.08
C VAL A 711 -16.13 -11.86 32.12
N ASP A 712 -16.40 -13.11 31.74
CA ASP A 712 -16.25 -14.26 32.64
C ASP A 712 -14.79 -14.44 33.10
N ARG A 713 -13.80 -14.16 32.23
CA ARG A 713 -12.37 -14.15 32.57
C ARG A 713 -12.05 -13.13 33.65
N ILE A 714 -12.53 -11.90 33.50
CA ILE A 714 -12.27 -10.79 34.44
C ILE A 714 -12.94 -11.05 35.79
N TYR A 715 -14.18 -11.54 35.80
CA TYR A 715 -14.90 -11.87 37.04
C TYR A 715 -14.52 -13.22 37.64
N GLY A 716 -13.62 -13.99 37.01
CA GLY A 716 -13.23 -15.32 37.48
C GLY A 716 -14.38 -16.33 37.52
N LYS A 717 -15.38 -16.20 36.64
CA LYS A 717 -16.54 -17.11 36.52
C LYS A 717 -16.18 -18.32 35.64
N PRO A 718 -16.84 -19.48 35.80
CA PRO A 718 -16.64 -20.62 34.89
C PRO A 718 -16.79 -20.20 33.41
N PRO A 719 -15.85 -20.55 32.52
CA PRO A 719 -14.82 -21.59 32.66
C PRO A 719 -13.50 -21.20 33.37
N PHE A 720 -13.35 -19.94 33.80
CA PHE A 720 -12.13 -19.38 34.41
C PHE A 720 -12.08 -19.50 35.95
N SER A 721 -13.07 -20.14 36.56
CA SER A 721 -13.10 -20.36 38.01
C SER A 721 -12.25 -21.59 38.38
N LYS A 722 -11.33 -21.37 39.33
CA LYS A 722 -10.24 -22.26 39.81
C LYS A 722 -8.93 -22.08 39.01
N LYS A 723 -7.83 -22.06 39.76
CA LYS A 723 -6.40 -22.01 39.35
C LYS A 723 -6.00 -23.07 38.29
N LYS A 724 -6.64 -23.08 37.12
CA LYS A 724 -6.19 -23.83 35.95
C LYS A 724 -5.45 -22.83 35.06
N GLU A 725 -4.16 -23.07 34.85
CA GLU A 725 -3.40 -22.36 33.84
C GLU A 725 -4.09 -22.54 32.49
N PHE A 726 -4.59 -21.42 31.97
CA PHE A 726 -5.16 -21.33 30.65
C PHE A 726 -4.05 -20.86 29.71
N ASN A 727 -3.63 -21.76 28.83
CA ASN A 727 -2.53 -21.52 27.91
C ASN A 727 -2.75 -22.36 26.64
N LYS A 728 -1.86 -22.18 25.67
CA LYS A 728 -1.81 -22.92 24.41
C LYS A 728 -1.96 -24.46 24.54
N LYS A 729 -1.55 -25.05 25.68
CA LYS A 729 -1.65 -26.51 25.93
C LYS A 729 -3.02 -26.94 26.47
N LYS A 730 -3.80 -26.02 27.06
CA LYS A 730 -5.16 -26.25 27.58
C LYS A 730 -6.10 -25.13 27.13
N PRO A 731 -6.43 -25.08 25.83
CA PRO A 731 -7.35 -24.07 25.31
C PRO A 731 -8.77 -24.30 25.81
N ILE A 732 -9.54 -23.22 25.89
CA ILE A 732 -10.98 -23.25 26.13
C ILE A 732 -11.61 -23.55 24.78
N VAL A 733 -12.41 -24.61 24.75
CA VAL A 733 -13.19 -25.00 23.58
C VAL A 733 -14.58 -24.41 23.74
N ILE A 734 -14.97 -23.56 22.81
CA ILE A 734 -16.34 -23.05 22.67
C ILE A 734 -17.14 -24.15 21.96
N ASP A 735 -18.05 -24.76 22.70
CA ASP A 735 -19.01 -25.78 22.27
C ASP A 735 -20.43 -25.20 22.16
N ILE A 736 -21.40 -26.02 21.74
CA ILE A 736 -22.80 -25.63 21.54
C ILE A 736 -23.42 -25.12 22.86
N ASP A 737 -23.12 -25.76 23.99
CA ASP A 737 -23.64 -25.38 25.31
C ASP A 737 -23.16 -23.97 25.71
N MET A 738 -21.90 -23.65 25.43
CA MET A 738 -21.34 -22.32 25.66
C MET A 738 -21.96 -21.27 24.72
N VAL A 739 -22.25 -21.65 23.47
CA VAL A 739 -22.98 -20.78 22.53
C VAL A 739 -24.37 -20.45 23.07
N ASP A 740 -25.15 -21.44 23.52
CA ASP A 740 -26.48 -21.23 24.08
C ASP A 740 -26.46 -20.37 25.36
N LYS A 741 -25.48 -20.60 26.24
CA LYS A 741 -25.25 -19.78 27.44
C LYS A 741 -25.03 -18.31 27.10
N TYR A 742 -24.26 -18.02 26.05
CA TYR A 742 -23.83 -16.66 25.74
C TYR A 742 -24.70 -15.92 24.74
N LEU A 743 -25.26 -16.58 23.73
CA LEU A 743 -26.14 -15.94 22.74
C LEU A 743 -27.61 -15.91 23.18
N LEU A 744 -28.02 -16.75 24.15
CA LEU A 744 -29.41 -17.02 24.54
C LEU A 744 -30.21 -17.64 23.37
N LYS A 745 -31.39 -18.24 23.62
CA LYS A 745 -32.10 -19.15 22.67
C LYS A 745 -32.07 -18.72 21.18
N PRO A 746 -32.02 -19.69 20.23
CA PRO A 746 -32.06 -19.44 18.80
C PRO A 746 -33.20 -18.51 18.38
N ASN A 747 -32.87 -17.48 17.58
CA ASN A 747 -33.87 -16.55 17.05
C ASN A 747 -34.57 -17.09 15.79
N LEU A 748 -34.02 -18.13 15.15
CA LEU A 748 -34.49 -18.65 13.87
C LEU A 748 -35.16 -20.01 14.05
N LEU A 749 -36.49 -20.03 13.94
CA LEU A 749 -37.24 -21.28 13.84
C LEU A 749 -37.17 -21.79 12.40
N VAL A 750 -36.38 -22.84 12.16
CA VAL A 750 -36.42 -23.56 10.89
C VAL A 750 -37.83 -24.12 10.70
N LYS A 751 -38.50 -23.71 9.61
CA LYS A 751 -39.80 -24.27 9.26
C LYS A 751 -39.64 -25.73 8.88
N LYS A 752 -40.30 -26.61 9.64
CA LYS A 752 -40.35 -28.04 9.36
C LYS A 752 -41.56 -28.38 8.49
N ILE A 753 -41.50 -29.54 7.83
CA ILE A 753 -42.65 -30.14 7.17
C ILE A 753 -43.80 -30.34 8.17
N TYR A 754 -45.04 -30.33 7.68
CA TYR A 754 -46.21 -30.66 8.50
C TYR A 754 -46.22 -32.14 8.88
N ASP A 755 -46.83 -32.48 10.00
CA ASP A 755 -46.84 -33.86 10.50
C ASP A 755 -47.82 -34.80 9.76
N LYS A 756 -48.75 -34.26 8.96
CA LYS A 756 -49.84 -35.02 8.34
C LYS A 756 -50.03 -34.67 6.87
N ASN A 757 -50.45 -35.68 6.10
CA ASN A 757 -50.87 -35.53 4.70
C ASN A 757 -52.25 -34.86 4.62
N GLU A 758 -52.36 -33.78 3.86
CA GLU A 758 -53.57 -32.97 3.76
C GLU A 758 -53.92 -32.59 2.31
N VAL A 759 -55.18 -32.23 2.08
CA VAL A 759 -55.70 -31.84 0.76
C VAL A 759 -55.44 -30.36 0.52
N GLY A 760 -54.78 -30.03 -0.58
CA GLY A 760 -54.44 -28.64 -0.95
C GLY A 760 -53.35 -28.02 -0.08
N VAL A 761 -52.64 -28.83 0.71
CA VAL A 761 -51.54 -28.39 1.59
C VAL A 761 -50.26 -29.09 1.16
N GLY A 762 -49.22 -28.34 0.83
CA GLY A 762 -47.95 -28.91 0.38
C GLY A 762 -46.76 -27.97 0.52
N GLY A 763 -45.57 -28.50 0.19
CA GLY A 763 -44.29 -27.83 0.34
C GLY A 763 -43.70 -27.34 -0.98
N GLY A 764 -43.62 -26.02 -1.15
CA GLY A 764 -42.75 -25.40 -2.15
C GLY A 764 -41.36 -25.16 -1.57
N LEU A 765 -40.39 -24.84 -2.42
CA LEU A 765 -39.07 -24.38 -1.98
C LEU A 765 -38.85 -22.92 -2.38
N TYR A 766 -38.28 -22.13 -1.47
CA TYR A 766 -37.84 -20.78 -1.79
C TYR A 766 -36.32 -20.69 -1.71
N ALA A 767 -35.76 -19.76 -2.48
CA ALA A 767 -34.42 -19.25 -2.30
C ALA A 767 -34.48 -17.74 -2.18
N THR A 768 -33.59 -17.18 -1.37
CA THR A 768 -33.38 -15.75 -1.24
C THR A 768 -32.08 -15.37 -1.95
N ASN A 769 -31.96 -14.11 -2.37
CA ASN A 769 -30.72 -13.55 -2.93
C ASN A 769 -29.53 -13.63 -1.95
N VAL A 770 -29.82 -13.90 -0.68
CA VAL A 770 -28.87 -14.02 0.42
C VAL A 770 -28.31 -15.45 0.52
N GLY A 771 -28.65 -16.35 -0.42
CA GLY A 771 -28.15 -17.72 -0.45
C GLY A 771 -28.84 -18.66 0.56
N ILE A 772 -29.98 -18.25 1.11
CA ILE A 772 -30.74 -19.06 2.06
C ILE A 772 -31.98 -19.58 1.35
N GLY A 773 -32.19 -20.89 1.42
CA GLY A 773 -33.43 -21.51 1.02
C GLY A 773 -34.13 -22.23 2.17
N GLY A 774 -35.37 -22.61 1.92
CA GLY A 774 -36.21 -23.28 2.90
C GLY A 774 -37.56 -23.70 2.32
N LEU A 775 -38.41 -24.21 3.20
CA LEU A 775 -39.76 -24.65 2.87
C LEU A 775 -40.71 -23.44 2.77
N LEU A 776 -41.44 -23.35 1.67
CA LEU A 776 -42.59 -22.46 1.47
C LEU A 776 -43.88 -23.28 1.64
N PRO A 777 -44.56 -23.18 2.79
CA PRO A 777 -45.84 -23.85 2.97
C PRO A 777 -46.91 -23.21 2.08
N VAL A 778 -47.58 -24.02 1.28
CA VAL A 778 -48.71 -23.61 0.44
C VAL A 778 -49.97 -24.22 1.03
N LEU A 779 -50.92 -23.36 1.42
CA LEU A 779 -52.17 -23.77 2.06
C LEU A 779 -53.36 -23.31 1.22
N ILE A 780 -54.15 -24.26 0.72
CA ILE A 780 -55.32 -23.99 -0.12
C ILE A 780 -56.60 -24.48 0.56
N TYR A 781 -57.40 -23.51 1.03
CA TYR A 781 -58.67 -23.75 1.69
C TYR A 781 -59.85 -23.20 0.88
N LYS A 782 -61.06 -23.61 1.26
CA LYS A 782 -62.28 -23.05 0.67
C LYS A 782 -62.43 -21.59 1.08
N ASN A 783 -62.76 -20.72 0.12
CA ASN A 783 -63.09 -19.33 0.43
C ASN A 783 -64.56 -19.26 0.89
N TYR A 784 -64.81 -18.62 2.03
CA TYR A 784 -66.16 -18.30 2.50
C TYR A 784 -66.44 -16.83 2.17
N SER A 785 -67.44 -16.56 1.33
CA SER A 785 -67.84 -15.20 0.96
C SER A 785 -69.33 -15.12 0.67
N ASN A 786 -69.94 -13.97 1.00
CA ASN A 786 -71.34 -13.67 0.67
C ASN A 786 -71.50 -13.09 -0.75
N LYS A 787 -70.40 -12.94 -1.50
CA LYS A 787 -70.39 -12.39 -2.87
C LYS A 787 -70.50 -13.52 -3.89
N VAL A 788 -71.27 -13.32 -4.94
CA VAL A 788 -71.43 -14.29 -6.04
C VAL A 788 -70.19 -14.28 -6.94
N GLY A 789 -69.69 -15.48 -7.29
CA GLY A 789 -68.63 -15.69 -8.28
C GLY A 789 -67.36 -16.36 -7.71
N TYR A 790 -66.77 -17.27 -8.51
CA TYR A 790 -65.52 -17.95 -8.18
C TYR A 790 -64.34 -16.96 -8.19
N LYS A 791 -63.66 -16.80 -7.05
CA LYS A 791 -62.48 -15.93 -6.93
C LYS A 791 -61.37 -16.57 -6.10
N LEU A 792 -60.13 -16.33 -6.49
CA LEU A 792 -58.95 -16.69 -5.70
C LEU A 792 -58.63 -15.56 -4.72
N LYS A 793 -58.68 -15.85 -3.41
CA LYS A 793 -58.23 -14.94 -2.36
C LYS A 793 -56.78 -15.29 -2.02
N LEU A 794 -55.87 -14.35 -2.21
CA LEU A 794 -54.44 -14.56 -2.01
C LEU A 794 -53.97 -13.81 -0.76
N THR A 795 -53.34 -14.48 0.21
CA THR A 795 -52.82 -13.85 1.44
C THR A 795 -51.45 -14.37 1.86
N GLY A 796 -50.75 -13.59 2.70
CA GLY A 796 -49.40 -13.92 3.17
C GLY A 796 -48.30 -13.13 2.45
N SER A 797 -48.58 -11.88 2.09
CA SER A 797 -47.62 -10.94 1.50
C SER A 797 -47.02 -11.39 0.17
N GLN A 798 -47.87 -11.99 -0.67
CA GLN A 798 -47.58 -12.35 -2.05
C GLN A 798 -47.60 -11.10 -2.95
N LYS A 799 -46.49 -10.85 -3.64
CA LYS A 799 -46.29 -9.75 -4.60
C LYS A 799 -46.78 -10.12 -6.01
N ARG A 800 -46.62 -9.21 -6.96
CA ARG A 800 -47.20 -9.28 -8.31
C ARG A 800 -46.89 -10.59 -9.04
N VAL A 801 -45.61 -10.98 -9.14
CA VAL A 801 -45.19 -12.15 -9.91
C VAL A 801 -45.74 -13.44 -9.31
N MET A 802 -45.76 -13.54 -7.97
CA MET A 802 -46.35 -14.69 -7.30
C MET A 802 -47.86 -14.80 -7.51
N ARG A 803 -48.58 -13.67 -7.52
CA ARG A 803 -50.03 -13.68 -7.79
C ARG A 803 -50.34 -14.14 -9.22
N GLU A 804 -49.59 -13.63 -10.20
CA GLU A 804 -49.68 -14.06 -11.60
C GLU A 804 -49.39 -15.57 -11.72
N SER A 805 -48.36 -16.07 -11.03
CA SER A 805 -48.03 -17.50 -10.99
C SER A 805 -49.15 -18.36 -10.41
N VAL A 806 -49.83 -17.90 -9.36
CA VAL A 806 -50.97 -18.63 -8.75
C VAL A 806 -52.19 -18.66 -9.67
N GLU A 807 -52.51 -17.55 -10.33
CA GLU A 807 -53.62 -17.47 -11.30
C GLU A 807 -53.36 -18.37 -12.51
N PHE A 808 -52.13 -18.37 -13.00
CA PHE A 808 -51.65 -19.26 -14.05
C PHE A 808 -51.77 -20.73 -13.63
N ALA A 809 -51.29 -21.07 -12.43
CA ALA A 809 -51.38 -22.42 -11.87
C ALA A 809 -52.82 -22.91 -11.74
N ASN A 810 -53.77 -22.04 -11.36
CA ASN A 810 -55.19 -22.36 -11.29
C ASN A 810 -55.77 -22.67 -12.67
N THR A 811 -55.44 -21.87 -13.67
CA THR A 811 -55.87 -22.09 -15.06
C THR A 811 -55.35 -23.42 -15.59
N LEU A 812 -54.07 -23.70 -15.39
CA LEU A 812 -53.44 -24.95 -15.79
C LEU A 812 -54.08 -26.16 -15.08
N ALA A 813 -54.24 -26.09 -13.75
CA ALA A 813 -54.84 -27.16 -12.95
C ALA A 813 -56.27 -27.50 -13.43
N MET A 814 -57.09 -26.49 -13.72
CA MET A 814 -58.43 -26.69 -14.27
C MET A 814 -58.38 -27.33 -15.66
N ASN A 815 -57.49 -26.89 -16.54
CA ASN A 815 -57.40 -27.44 -17.90
C ASN A 815 -56.86 -28.88 -17.95
N MET A 816 -56.09 -29.31 -16.96
CA MET A 816 -55.53 -30.66 -16.89
C MET A 816 -56.54 -31.72 -16.40
N VAL A 817 -57.50 -31.32 -15.55
CA VAL A 817 -58.44 -32.24 -14.92
C VAL A 817 -59.67 -32.47 -15.82
N LYS A 818 -60.24 -33.68 -15.80
CA LYS A 818 -61.48 -33.98 -16.55
C LYS A 818 -62.66 -33.14 -16.04
N ASP A 819 -63.56 -32.76 -16.96
CA ASP A 819 -64.67 -31.82 -16.68
C ASP A 819 -65.62 -32.29 -15.59
N GLU A 820 -65.78 -33.62 -15.42
CA GLU A 820 -66.60 -34.21 -14.36
C GLU A 820 -66.14 -33.79 -12.96
N TYR A 821 -64.83 -33.79 -12.71
CA TYR A 821 -64.26 -33.40 -11.43
C TYR A 821 -64.26 -31.88 -11.24
N ILE A 822 -64.12 -31.12 -12.33
CA ILE A 822 -64.23 -29.66 -12.28
C ILE A 822 -65.64 -29.25 -11.84
N LYS A 823 -66.69 -29.88 -12.39
CA LYS A 823 -68.08 -29.61 -11.99
C LYS A 823 -68.31 -29.87 -10.50
N ILE A 824 -67.92 -31.05 -10.02
CA ILE A 824 -68.01 -31.43 -8.59
C ILE A 824 -67.26 -30.41 -7.71
N PHE A 825 -66.07 -29.99 -8.14
CA PHE A 825 -65.26 -29.02 -7.43
C PHE A 825 -65.92 -27.64 -7.38
N MET A 826 -66.48 -27.15 -8.48
CA MET A 826 -67.15 -25.84 -8.56
C MET A 826 -68.41 -25.81 -7.69
N ASP A 827 -69.21 -26.88 -7.70
CA ASP A 827 -70.41 -27.00 -6.84
C ASP A 827 -70.03 -26.97 -5.35
N SER A 828 -68.92 -27.61 -5.00
CA SER A 828 -68.41 -27.66 -3.63
C SER A 828 -67.73 -26.35 -3.20
N ASN A 829 -67.29 -25.51 -4.14
CA ASN A 829 -66.51 -24.28 -3.89
C ASN A 829 -67.05 -23.07 -4.69
N PRO A 830 -68.33 -22.69 -4.53
CA PRO A 830 -68.99 -21.67 -5.37
C PRO A 830 -68.38 -20.26 -5.23
N TYR A 831 -67.66 -20.01 -4.12
CA TYR A 831 -67.02 -18.73 -3.82
C TYR A 831 -65.50 -18.74 -4.06
N GLY A 832 -64.97 -19.82 -4.62
CA GLY A 832 -63.55 -20.01 -4.93
C GLY A 832 -62.68 -20.48 -3.77
N LEU A 833 -61.38 -20.19 -3.87
CA LEU A 833 -60.34 -20.72 -3.00
C LEU A 833 -59.58 -19.61 -2.29
N HIS A 834 -59.14 -19.87 -1.06
CA HIS A 834 -58.21 -19.04 -0.31
C HIS A 834 -56.84 -19.72 -0.29
N ILE A 835 -55.87 -19.09 -0.96
CA ILE A 835 -54.49 -19.54 -1.05
C ILE A 835 -53.66 -18.69 -0.10
N HIS A 836 -53.14 -19.33 0.94
CA HIS A 836 -52.34 -18.71 1.98
C HIS A 836 -50.92 -19.27 2.00
N THR A 837 -49.95 -18.37 2.03
CA THR A 837 -48.53 -18.68 2.29
C THR A 837 -48.12 -18.04 3.63
N PRO A 838 -47.99 -18.80 4.73
CA PRO A 838 -47.72 -18.27 6.09
C PRO A 838 -46.54 -17.30 6.20
N ASP A 839 -46.51 -16.47 7.25
CA ASP A 839 -45.62 -15.33 7.55
C ASP A 839 -45.94 -14.03 6.79
N ALA A 840 -46.96 -13.30 7.24
CA ALA A 840 -47.35 -12.02 6.63
C ALA A 840 -46.24 -10.93 6.72
N SER A 841 -45.27 -11.06 7.61
CA SER A 841 -44.21 -10.06 7.79
C SER A 841 -43.13 -10.10 6.70
N THR A 842 -43.05 -11.18 5.92
CA THR A 842 -42.04 -11.36 4.86
C THR A 842 -42.70 -11.40 3.48
N PHE A 843 -42.25 -10.54 2.57
CA PHE A 843 -42.74 -10.55 1.18
C PHE A 843 -42.26 -11.79 0.43
N LYS A 844 -43.16 -12.44 -0.33
CA LYS A 844 -42.81 -13.54 -1.24
C LYS A 844 -43.10 -13.12 -2.67
N ASP A 845 -42.11 -13.31 -3.54
CA ASP A 845 -42.19 -12.98 -4.96
C ASP A 845 -41.37 -13.99 -5.78
N GLY A 846 -41.82 -14.27 -7.00
CA GLY A 846 -41.11 -15.14 -7.95
C GLY A 846 -41.96 -16.31 -8.46
N PRO A 847 -41.72 -16.79 -9.70
CA PRO A 847 -42.59 -17.77 -10.35
C PRO A 847 -42.25 -19.23 -9.99
N SER A 848 -41.10 -19.48 -9.37
CA SER A 848 -40.57 -20.83 -9.10
C SER A 848 -41.40 -21.72 -8.15
N ALA A 849 -42.50 -21.19 -7.60
CA ALA A 849 -43.50 -21.91 -6.81
C ALA A 849 -44.71 -22.36 -7.65
N GLY A 850 -44.76 -22.06 -8.96
CA GLY A 850 -45.87 -22.43 -9.84
C GLY A 850 -46.19 -23.92 -9.78
N THR A 851 -45.17 -24.77 -9.79
CA THR A 851 -45.33 -26.23 -9.72
C THR A 851 -46.09 -26.70 -8.48
N ILE A 852 -45.74 -26.19 -7.28
CA ILE A 852 -46.43 -26.59 -6.05
C ILE A 852 -47.86 -26.03 -6.01
N PHE A 853 -48.10 -24.82 -6.53
CA PHE A 853 -49.44 -24.27 -6.61
C PHE A 853 -50.33 -25.14 -7.51
N THR A 854 -49.84 -25.56 -8.69
CA THR A 854 -50.59 -26.45 -9.59
C THR A 854 -50.91 -27.78 -8.92
N VAL A 855 -49.94 -28.43 -8.28
CA VAL A 855 -50.17 -29.72 -7.60
C VAL A 855 -51.15 -29.56 -6.42
N ALA A 856 -51.05 -28.49 -5.64
CA ALA A 856 -51.97 -28.21 -4.55
C ALA A 856 -53.40 -27.91 -5.02
N LEU A 857 -53.54 -27.23 -6.15
CA LEU A 857 -54.83 -26.98 -6.79
C LEU A 857 -55.44 -28.26 -7.35
N ILE A 858 -54.67 -29.10 -8.05
CA ILE A 858 -55.11 -30.42 -8.52
C ILE A 858 -55.53 -31.31 -7.34
N SER A 859 -54.74 -31.32 -6.26
CA SER A 859 -55.09 -31.98 -5.00
C SER A 859 -56.45 -31.52 -4.48
N LYS A 860 -56.74 -30.21 -4.53
CA LYS A 860 -58.01 -29.64 -4.09
C LYS A 860 -59.19 -30.00 -5.00
N ILE A 861 -58.99 -29.99 -6.32
CA ILE A 861 -60.01 -30.36 -7.32
C ILE A 861 -60.37 -31.84 -7.18
N LEU A 862 -59.37 -32.71 -7.03
CA LEU A 862 -59.56 -34.17 -6.95
C LEU A 862 -59.87 -34.68 -5.54
N ASN A 863 -59.78 -33.81 -4.52
CA ASN A 863 -59.88 -34.15 -3.11
C ASN A 863 -58.91 -35.28 -2.69
N LYS A 864 -57.65 -35.19 -3.13
CA LYS A 864 -56.59 -36.17 -2.84
C LYS A 864 -55.49 -35.55 -2.01
N LYS A 865 -54.99 -36.24 -0.99
CA LYS A 865 -53.98 -35.71 -0.06
C LYS A 865 -52.60 -35.64 -0.74
N ILE A 866 -51.83 -34.61 -0.39
CA ILE A 866 -50.42 -34.48 -0.78
C ILE A 866 -49.56 -35.09 0.33
N LYS A 867 -48.51 -35.82 -0.04
CA LYS A 867 -47.51 -36.32 0.92
C LYS A 867 -46.77 -35.15 1.57
N ASN A 868 -46.74 -35.13 2.89
CA ASN A 868 -46.13 -34.07 3.69
C ASN A 868 -44.60 -34.00 3.55
N ASN A 869 -43.96 -35.14 3.26
CA ASN A 869 -42.51 -35.26 3.12
C ASN A 869 -41.98 -35.03 1.70
N VAL A 870 -42.85 -34.55 0.79
CA VAL A 870 -42.52 -34.23 -0.60
C VAL A 870 -42.50 -32.72 -0.79
N SER A 871 -41.48 -32.20 -1.48
CA SER A 871 -41.44 -30.80 -1.92
C SER A 871 -41.10 -30.68 -3.41
N MET A 872 -41.39 -29.53 -3.99
CA MET A 872 -41.14 -29.26 -5.40
C MET A 872 -40.83 -27.80 -5.67
N THR A 873 -40.07 -27.54 -6.74
CA THR A 873 -39.81 -26.20 -7.26
C THR A 873 -39.72 -26.26 -8.78
N GLY A 874 -40.18 -25.20 -9.44
CA GLY A 874 -40.23 -25.14 -10.90
C GLY A 874 -41.22 -24.09 -11.36
N GLU A 875 -40.83 -23.35 -12.38
CA GLU A 875 -41.76 -22.49 -13.13
C GLU A 875 -42.58 -23.38 -14.07
N ILE A 876 -43.81 -22.94 -14.39
CA ILE A 876 -44.77 -23.74 -15.15
C ILE A 876 -45.17 -23.03 -16.43
N GLU A 877 -45.32 -23.79 -17.50
CA GLU A 877 -45.86 -23.31 -18.77
C GLU A 877 -47.30 -23.79 -19.02
N HIS A 878 -47.97 -23.24 -20.04
CA HIS A 878 -49.39 -23.49 -20.32
C HIS A 878 -49.66 -24.96 -20.73
N ASN A 879 -48.64 -25.64 -21.23
CA ASN A 879 -48.66 -27.05 -21.60
C ASN A 879 -48.36 -27.99 -20.41
N GLY A 880 -48.06 -27.46 -19.21
CA GLY A 880 -47.71 -28.24 -18.03
C GLY A 880 -46.25 -28.67 -17.93
N MET A 881 -45.38 -28.15 -18.80
CA MET A 881 -43.93 -28.31 -18.70
C MET A 881 -43.37 -27.48 -17.55
N ILE A 882 -42.26 -27.97 -16.99
CA ILE A 882 -41.56 -27.37 -15.85
C ILE A 882 -40.21 -26.84 -16.32
N THR A 883 -39.97 -25.54 -16.18
CA THR A 883 -38.75 -24.88 -16.65
C THR A 883 -37.77 -24.58 -15.51
N ALA A 884 -36.51 -24.31 -15.88
CA ALA A 884 -35.40 -24.11 -14.96
C ALA A 884 -35.65 -23.01 -13.91
N ILE A 885 -35.07 -23.21 -12.72
CA ILE A 885 -35.12 -22.26 -11.62
C ILE A 885 -33.72 -21.87 -11.14
N GLY A 886 -33.61 -20.69 -10.55
CA GLY A 886 -32.40 -20.25 -9.84
C GLY A 886 -32.32 -20.74 -8.39
N GLY A 887 -31.10 -20.71 -7.83
CA GLY A 887 -30.85 -20.94 -6.40
C GLY A 887 -31.06 -22.39 -5.93
N LEU A 888 -30.81 -23.38 -6.81
CA LEU A 888 -31.09 -24.78 -6.53
C LEU A 888 -30.34 -25.34 -5.30
N ASP A 889 -29.06 -24.99 -5.12
CA ASP A 889 -28.26 -25.44 -3.97
C ASP A 889 -28.92 -25.07 -2.63
N CYS A 890 -29.25 -23.78 -2.48
CA CYS A 890 -29.89 -23.24 -1.29
C CYS A 890 -31.27 -23.88 -1.04
N LYS A 891 -32.04 -24.16 -2.11
CA LYS A 891 -33.35 -24.81 -2.03
C LYS A 891 -33.24 -26.26 -1.54
N LEU A 892 -32.30 -27.04 -2.09
CA LEU A 892 -32.11 -28.44 -1.69
C LEU A 892 -31.59 -28.55 -0.25
N SER A 893 -30.58 -27.75 0.11
CA SER A 893 -30.08 -27.65 1.48
C SER A 893 -31.17 -27.23 2.45
N GLY A 894 -32.01 -26.25 2.06
CA GLY A 894 -33.18 -25.82 2.83
C GLY A 894 -34.23 -26.90 3.01
N ALA A 895 -34.51 -27.68 1.96
CA ALA A 895 -35.48 -28.79 1.99
C ALA A 895 -35.05 -29.89 2.96
N LYS A 896 -33.77 -30.31 2.88
CA LYS A 896 -33.21 -31.32 3.79
C LYS A 896 -33.32 -30.90 5.26
N ARG A 897 -32.99 -29.64 5.57
CA ARG A 897 -33.15 -29.07 6.93
C ARG A 897 -34.60 -29.02 7.41
N ALA A 898 -35.54 -28.78 6.50
CA ALA A 898 -36.97 -28.77 6.82
C ALA A 898 -37.54 -30.19 7.09
N GLY A 899 -36.75 -31.24 6.88
CA GLY A 899 -37.16 -32.64 7.04
C GLY A 899 -37.86 -33.22 5.82
N VAL A 900 -37.70 -32.62 4.65
CA VAL A 900 -38.22 -33.15 3.38
C VAL A 900 -37.43 -34.41 3.03
N ASN A 901 -38.10 -35.46 2.53
CA ASN A 901 -37.42 -36.69 2.07
C ASN A 901 -37.23 -36.74 0.56
N LEU A 902 -38.14 -36.11 -0.19
CA LEU A 902 -38.15 -36.17 -1.65
C LEU A 902 -38.40 -34.79 -2.27
N VAL A 903 -37.52 -34.37 -3.17
CA VAL A 903 -37.65 -33.09 -3.89
C VAL A 903 -37.75 -33.32 -5.39
N PHE A 904 -38.73 -32.67 -6.02
CA PHE A 904 -38.86 -32.57 -7.48
C PHE A 904 -38.24 -31.28 -8.00
N ILE A 905 -37.37 -31.41 -9.00
CA ILE A 905 -36.68 -30.29 -9.66
C ILE A 905 -36.85 -30.35 -11.18
N PRO A 906 -36.77 -29.21 -11.89
CA PRO A 906 -36.85 -29.20 -13.34
C PRO A 906 -35.67 -29.97 -13.96
N LYS A 907 -35.91 -30.72 -15.03
CA LYS A 907 -34.84 -31.45 -15.74
C LYS A 907 -33.79 -30.53 -16.36
N GLU A 908 -34.19 -29.32 -16.76
CA GLU A 908 -33.28 -28.29 -17.27
C GLU A 908 -32.17 -27.91 -16.27
N ASN A 909 -32.42 -28.06 -14.95
CA ASN A 909 -31.42 -27.82 -13.91
C ASN A 909 -30.41 -28.97 -13.71
N LYS A 910 -30.36 -29.97 -14.60
CA LYS A 910 -29.45 -31.11 -14.46
C LYS A 910 -27.98 -30.70 -14.31
N THR A 911 -27.54 -29.73 -15.10
CA THR A 911 -26.15 -29.23 -15.05
C THR A 911 -25.81 -28.59 -13.70
N ASP A 912 -26.75 -27.86 -13.09
CA ASP A 912 -26.59 -27.27 -11.77
C ASP A 912 -26.60 -28.36 -10.68
N TYR A 913 -27.50 -29.32 -10.79
CA TYR A 913 -27.60 -30.46 -9.89
C TYR A 913 -26.31 -31.30 -9.87
N ASP A 914 -25.74 -31.61 -11.05
CA ASP A 914 -24.49 -32.36 -11.16
C ASP A 914 -23.30 -31.62 -10.52
N LYS A 915 -23.28 -30.28 -10.60
CA LYS A 915 -22.29 -29.45 -9.90
C LYS A 915 -22.50 -29.51 -8.39
N ILE A 916 -23.73 -29.38 -7.92
CA ILE A 916 -24.09 -29.40 -6.49
C ILE A 916 -23.67 -30.73 -5.84
N ILE A 917 -23.92 -31.87 -6.49
CA ILE A 917 -23.51 -33.18 -5.96
C ILE A 917 -21.98 -33.31 -5.87
N LYS A 918 -21.25 -32.78 -6.86
CA LYS A 918 -19.78 -32.79 -6.83
C LYS A 918 -19.23 -31.97 -5.66
N THR A 919 -19.85 -30.83 -5.38
CA THR A 919 -19.46 -29.94 -4.28
C THR A 919 -19.89 -30.49 -2.92
N HIS A 920 -21.14 -30.95 -2.80
CA HIS A 920 -21.76 -31.40 -1.56
C HIS A 920 -22.06 -32.90 -1.59
N LYS A 921 -21.02 -33.74 -1.47
CA LYS A 921 -21.13 -35.20 -1.58
C LYS A 921 -22.13 -35.83 -0.60
N ASN A 922 -22.39 -35.19 0.54
CA ASN A 922 -23.27 -35.68 1.60
C ASN A 922 -24.67 -35.04 1.57
N LEU A 923 -24.99 -34.22 0.57
CA LEU A 923 -26.31 -33.59 0.48
C LEU A 923 -27.40 -34.63 0.23
N ILE A 924 -27.13 -35.59 -0.65
CA ILE A 924 -28.05 -36.70 -0.98
C ILE A 924 -27.65 -37.92 -0.16
N ASP A 925 -28.61 -38.49 0.53
CA ASP A 925 -28.44 -39.71 1.33
C ASP A 925 -29.70 -40.58 1.25
N ASP A 926 -29.73 -41.69 1.98
CA ASP A 926 -30.88 -42.62 1.98
C ASP A 926 -32.20 -41.94 2.39
N ASN A 927 -32.13 -40.86 3.16
CA ASN A 927 -33.28 -40.12 3.69
C ASN A 927 -33.68 -38.90 2.84
N PHE A 928 -32.82 -38.41 1.93
CA PHE A 928 -33.06 -37.25 1.08
C PHE A 928 -32.75 -37.54 -0.39
N LYS A 929 -33.81 -37.64 -1.22
CA LYS A 929 -33.74 -37.95 -2.65
C LYS A 929 -34.23 -36.79 -3.53
N VAL A 930 -33.68 -36.70 -4.73
CA VAL A 930 -34.06 -35.68 -5.73
C VAL A 930 -34.43 -36.37 -7.04
N ILE A 931 -35.56 -35.97 -7.64
CA ILE A 931 -36.03 -36.47 -8.94
C ILE A 931 -36.16 -35.29 -9.91
N LEU A 932 -35.57 -35.45 -11.10
CA LEU A 932 -35.67 -34.51 -12.20
C LEU A 932 -36.93 -34.83 -13.02
N VAL A 933 -37.74 -33.81 -13.29
CA VAL A 933 -39.03 -33.94 -14.01
C VAL A 933 -39.14 -32.91 -15.13
N ASP A 934 -39.81 -33.27 -16.23
CA ASP A 934 -40.12 -32.37 -17.34
C ASP A 934 -41.53 -31.81 -17.23
N HIS A 935 -42.47 -32.58 -16.66
CA HIS A 935 -43.88 -32.23 -16.66
C HIS A 935 -44.53 -32.44 -15.28
N VAL A 936 -45.46 -31.55 -14.91
CA VAL A 936 -46.24 -31.62 -13.64
C VAL A 936 -46.91 -32.99 -13.41
N ILE A 937 -47.31 -33.72 -14.46
CA ILE A 937 -47.95 -35.04 -14.34
C ILE A 937 -47.05 -36.06 -13.66
N GLU A 938 -45.74 -36.01 -13.94
CA GLU A 938 -44.76 -36.93 -13.34
C GLU A 938 -44.73 -36.78 -11.82
N ILE A 939 -44.92 -35.55 -11.32
CA ILE A 939 -44.96 -35.27 -9.89
C ILE A 939 -46.20 -35.89 -9.23
N LEU A 940 -47.36 -35.87 -9.91
CA LEU A 940 -48.63 -36.34 -9.33
C LEU A 940 -48.58 -37.83 -8.92
N GLU A 941 -47.85 -38.67 -9.67
CA GLU A 941 -47.67 -40.10 -9.36
C GLU A 941 -47.03 -40.34 -7.99
N TYR A 942 -46.15 -39.43 -7.58
CA TYR A 942 -45.37 -39.55 -6.35
C TYR A 942 -45.93 -38.69 -5.22
N ALA A 943 -46.47 -37.50 -5.53
CA ALA A 943 -46.89 -36.51 -4.55
C ALA A 943 -48.31 -36.77 -4.00
N LEU A 944 -49.24 -37.28 -4.82
CA LEU A 944 -50.62 -37.53 -4.42
C LEU A 944 -50.84 -38.94 -3.87
N ILE A 945 -51.79 -39.05 -2.95
CA ILE A 945 -52.20 -40.29 -2.31
C ILE A 945 -53.58 -40.69 -2.83
N ASP A 946 -53.69 -41.90 -3.39
CA ASP A 946 -54.98 -42.50 -3.73
C ASP A 946 -55.40 -43.52 -2.67
N ASP A 947 -56.32 -43.13 -1.79
CA ASP A 947 -56.84 -44.00 -0.72
C ASP A 947 -57.46 -45.29 -1.28
N ASP A 948 -58.04 -45.27 -2.49
CA ASP A 948 -58.61 -46.45 -3.15
C ASP A 948 -57.54 -47.48 -3.52
N VAL A 949 -56.38 -47.01 -4.00
CA VAL A 949 -55.23 -47.85 -4.35
C VAL A 949 -54.60 -48.44 -3.09
N ILE A 950 -54.44 -47.62 -2.04
CA ILE A 950 -53.89 -48.07 -0.76
C ILE A 950 -54.81 -49.11 -0.10
N ASN A 951 -56.12 -48.88 -0.09
CA ASN A 951 -57.09 -49.83 0.47
C ASN A 951 -57.12 -51.15 -0.33
N LYS A 952 -56.94 -51.08 -1.66
CA LYS A 952 -56.84 -52.27 -2.53
C LYS A 952 -55.51 -53.03 -2.38
N LEU A 953 -54.42 -52.37 -1.99
CA LEU A 953 -53.13 -53.01 -1.68
C LEU A 953 -53.13 -53.62 -0.27
N LYS A 954 -53.74 -52.94 0.70
CA LYS A 954 -53.96 -53.47 2.06
C LYS A 954 -54.86 -54.71 2.05
N SER A 955 -55.91 -54.73 1.23
CA SER A 955 -56.77 -55.91 1.06
C SER A 955 -56.08 -57.10 0.38
N LYS A 956 -54.94 -56.88 -0.27
CA LYS A 956 -54.04 -57.92 -0.81
C LYS A 956 -52.95 -58.40 0.16
N GLY A 957 -52.98 -57.95 1.43
CA GLY A 957 -52.10 -58.45 2.49
C GLY A 957 -50.68 -57.87 2.52
N ILE A 958 -50.40 -56.81 1.76
CA ILE A 958 -49.10 -56.14 1.74
C ILE A 958 -49.00 -55.20 2.95
N LYS A 959 -48.14 -55.52 3.92
CA LYS A 959 -47.99 -54.79 5.19
C LYS A 959 -47.04 -53.59 5.10
N ASP A 960 -45.99 -53.70 4.28
CA ASP A 960 -45.04 -52.61 3.99
C ASP A 960 -45.29 -52.07 2.58
N ILE A 961 -46.24 -51.15 2.45
CA ILE A 961 -46.44 -50.44 1.19
C ILE A 961 -45.40 -49.32 1.13
N THR A 962 -44.26 -49.58 0.49
CA THR A 962 -43.37 -48.50 0.06
C THR A 962 -44.15 -47.59 -0.88
N TYR A 963 -44.14 -46.28 -0.60
CA TYR A 963 -44.95 -45.24 -1.26
C TYR A 963 -44.60 -44.97 -2.74
N GLU A 964 -44.01 -45.93 -3.44
CA GLU A 964 -43.60 -45.81 -4.83
C GLU A 964 -44.80 -46.03 -5.75
N LYS A 965 -45.25 -44.93 -6.38
CA LYS A 965 -46.33 -44.82 -7.38
C LYS A 965 -47.73 -45.22 -6.89
N THR A 966 -48.28 -44.41 -5.99
CA THR A 966 -49.60 -44.64 -5.36
C THR A 966 -50.78 -44.01 -6.10
N PHE A 967 -50.56 -43.18 -7.12
CA PHE A 967 -51.62 -42.41 -7.79
C PHE A 967 -51.68 -42.69 -9.30
N ASN A 968 -52.86 -43.11 -9.80
CA ASN A 968 -53.08 -43.33 -11.24
C ASN A 968 -53.70 -42.09 -11.90
N TRP A 969 -52.86 -41.16 -12.32
CA TRP A 969 -53.30 -39.89 -12.92
C TRP A 969 -54.13 -40.06 -14.19
N LYS A 970 -53.94 -41.13 -14.99
CA LYS A 970 -54.68 -41.38 -16.24
C LYS A 970 -56.20 -41.49 -16.02
N LYS A 971 -56.61 -41.84 -14.80
CA LYS A 971 -58.03 -41.86 -14.41
C LYS A 971 -58.64 -40.45 -14.34
N TYR A 972 -57.86 -39.46 -13.93
CA TYR A 972 -58.33 -38.14 -13.50
C TYR A 972 -57.96 -36.99 -14.44
N ILE A 973 -56.87 -37.15 -15.20
CA ILE A 973 -56.25 -36.12 -16.03
C ILE A 973 -56.42 -36.46 -17.51
N GLU A 974 -56.67 -35.46 -18.33
CA GLU A 974 -56.94 -35.61 -19.76
C GLU A 974 -55.81 -34.98 -20.58
N LYS A 975 -54.83 -35.81 -20.97
CA LYS A 975 -53.57 -35.34 -21.57
C LYS A 975 -53.77 -34.55 -22.88
N ASP A 976 -54.82 -34.86 -23.65
CA ASP A 976 -55.09 -34.25 -24.96
C ASP A 976 -55.65 -32.82 -24.86
N LYS A 977 -56.16 -32.39 -23.70
CA LYS A 977 -56.65 -31.00 -23.48
C LYS A 977 -55.53 -29.95 -23.53
N LEU A 978 -54.28 -30.37 -23.36
CA LEU A 978 -53.10 -29.48 -23.37
C LEU A 978 -52.69 -29.04 -24.79
N SER A 979 -53.26 -29.64 -25.85
CA SER A 979 -52.86 -29.43 -27.25
C SER A 979 -53.73 -28.42 -28.04
N LYS A 980 -54.83 -27.93 -27.46
CA LYS A 980 -55.75 -27.01 -28.15
C LYS A 980 -55.50 -25.57 -27.70
N PRO A 981 -55.18 -24.63 -28.62
CA PRO A 981 -54.98 -23.23 -28.26
C PRO A 981 -56.26 -22.62 -27.69
N TYR A 982 -56.10 -21.88 -26.60
CA TYR A 982 -57.18 -21.23 -25.87
C TYR A 982 -57.80 -20.10 -26.73
N LYS A 983 -59.01 -20.31 -27.27
CA LYS A 983 -59.80 -19.22 -27.86
C LYS A 983 -60.55 -18.49 -26.75
N VAL A 984 -60.03 -17.33 -26.35
CA VAL A 984 -60.76 -16.40 -25.48
C VAL A 984 -62.01 -15.92 -26.22
N LYS A 985 -63.20 -16.36 -25.82
CA LYS A 985 -64.46 -15.68 -26.18
C LYS A 985 -64.62 -14.49 -25.23
N SER A 986 -64.26 -13.30 -25.70
CA SER A 986 -64.58 -12.05 -25.02
C SER A 986 -66.10 -11.81 -25.05
N ASN A 987 -66.80 -12.22 -24.01
CA ASN A 987 -68.09 -11.63 -23.68
C ASN A 987 -67.81 -10.36 -22.87
N ASN A 988 -67.75 -9.23 -23.55
CA ASN A 988 -68.02 -7.92 -22.96
C ASN A 988 -68.52 -6.99 -24.08
N LYS A 989 -69.85 -6.83 -24.16
CA LYS A 989 -70.44 -5.57 -24.58
C LYS A 989 -70.24 -4.61 -23.42
N TYR A 990 -69.30 -3.69 -23.54
CA TYR A 990 -69.39 -2.37 -22.91
C TYR A 990 -68.63 -1.37 -23.77
N ASP A 991 -69.24 -0.19 -23.85
CA ASP A 991 -69.12 0.78 -24.92
C ASP A 991 -67.72 1.33 -25.18
N SER A 992 -67.54 1.64 -26.46
CA SER A 992 -66.51 2.49 -27.04
C SER A 992 -66.34 3.82 -26.30
N ASN A 993 -65.13 4.10 -25.83
CA ASN A 993 -64.39 5.34 -26.08
C ASN A 993 -63.12 5.42 -25.22
N SER A 994 -61.96 5.19 -25.87
CA SER A 994 -60.71 5.96 -25.75
C SER A 994 -59.54 5.09 -26.21
N ILE A 995 -59.25 5.23 -27.51
CA ILE A 995 -57.98 4.89 -28.15
C ILE A 995 -56.99 6.03 -27.87
N ILE A 996 -55.70 5.70 -27.76
CA ILE A 996 -54.50 6.36 -28.31
C ILE A 996 -53.33 5.63 -27.58
N GLU A 997 -52.79 4.53 -28.13
CA GLU A 997 -51.77 4.46 -29.19
C GLU A 997 -50.60 5.44 -28.98
N LEU A 998 -49.53 4.88 -28.43
CA LEU A 998 -48.16 5.38 -28.50
C LEU A 998 -47.64 5.05 -29.89
N ASP A 999 -47.14 6.04 -30.64
CA ASP A 999 -45.85 5.89 -31.29
C ASP A 999 -45.18 7.21 -31.67
N SER A 1000 -43.86 7.10 -31.67
CA SER A 1000 -42.76 8.00 -31.99
C SER A 1000 -42.92 8.98 -33.15
N SER A 1001 -42.40 10.20 -32.96
CA SER A 1001 -41.48 10.88 -33.90
C SER A 1001 -40.98 12.21 -33.33
N ASP A 1002 -39.69 12.26 -33.08
CA ASP A 1002 -38.70 13.29 -33.46
C ASP A 1002 -39.06 14.77 -33.69
N GLU A 1003 -38.05 15.57 -33.32
CA GLU A 1003 -37.62 16.88 -33.85
C GLU A 1003 -38.16 18.19 -33.23
N GLU A 1004 -37.22 18.84 -32.53
CA GLU A 1004 -36.75 20.23 -32.68
C GLU A 1004 -37.75 21.31 -33.17
N ASN A 1005 -37.97 22.32 -32.33
CA ASN A 1005 -37.56 23.72 -32.59
C ASN A 1005 -38.03 24.66 -31.47
N ASP A 1006 -37.13 25.56 -31.08
CA ASP A 1006 -37.30 27.01 -30.85
C ASP A 1006 -38.61 27.55 -30.25
N SER A 1007 -38.67 28.60 -29.44
CA SER A 1007 -37.78 29.55 -28.78
C SER A 1007 -38.73 30.64 -28.25
N GLU A 1008 -38.41 31.25 -27.10
CA GLU A 1008 -38.85 32.59 -26.67
C GLU A 1008 -40.37 32.92 -26.51
N VAL A 1009 -40.77 33.39 -25.33
CA VAL A 1009 -40.98 34.80 -25.00
C VAL A 1009 -41.77 34.90 -23.68
N ASP A 1010 -41.27 35.78 -22.83
CA ASP A 1010 -41.72 36.22 -21.51
C ASP A 1010 -43.11 36.88 -21.45
N SER A 1011 -43.54 37.09 -20.19
CA SER A 1011 -44.51 38.08 -19.69
C SER A 1011 -46.01 37.71 -19.76
N ASP A 1012 -46.65 37.51 -18.61
CA ASP A 1012 -47.21 38.67 -17.89
C ASP A 1012 -47.68 38.35 -16.47
N LEU A 1013 -47.58 39.40 -15.67
CA LEU A 1013 -47.71 39.52 -14.23
C LEU A 1013 -49.16 39.62 -13.72
N ASP A 1014 -49.28 39.27 -12.45
CA ASP A 1014 -50.15 39.88 -11.43
C ASP A 1014 -51.67 40.02 -11.71
N SER A 1015 -52.43 39.21 -10.98
CA SER A 1015 -53.59 39.71 -10.23
C SER A 1015 -53.45 39.34 -8.75
N LYS A 1016 -52.94 40.30 -7.97
CA LYS A 1016 -52.77 40.30 -6.52
C LYS A 1016 -54.10 40.32 -5.74
N GLN A 1017 -54.10 39.55 -4.65
CA GLN A 1017 -54.52 39.90 -3.28
C GLN A 1017 -55.99 40.25 -2.93
N LYS A 1018 -56.48 39.51 -1.93
CA LYS A 1018 -57.10 39.92 -0.63
C LYS A 1018 -58.24 38.94 -0.27
N SER A 1019 -58.53 38.54 0.97
CA SER A 1019 -57.91 38.57 2.29
C SER A 1019 -58.90 37.86 3.24
N TYR A 1020 -58.40 37.13 4.25
CA TYR A 1020 -58.98 36.97 5.61
C TYR A 1020 -60.42 36.41 5.77
N ALA A 1021 -60.60 35.23 6.37
CA ALA A 1021 -60.55 34.90 7.80
C ALA A 1021 -61.93 34.91 8.46
N GLN A 1022 -62.39 33.73 8.90
CA GLN A 1022 -63.18 33.45 10.12
C GLN A 1022 -63.81 32.07 9.94
N ASP A 1023 -63.24 31.05 10.59
CA ASP A 1023 -64.00 30.32 11.60
C ASP A 1023 -63.17 29.23 12.30
N LYS A 1024 -63.27 29.28 13.63
CA LYS A 1024 -62.98 28.24 14.62
C LYS A 1024 -61.54 28.08 15.13
N LYS A 1025 -61.20 29.04 16.00
CA LYS A 1025 -60.71 28.79 17.36
C LYS A 1025 -61.73 27.96 18.17
N GLU A 1026 -61.24 27.40 19.29
CA GLU A 1026 -61.95 26.73 20.40
C GLU A 1026 -62.20 25.22 20.20
N ILE A 1027 -61.68 24.28 21.01
CA ILE A 1027 -61.15 24.33 22.38
C ILE A 1027 -60.01 23.31 22.52
N LYS A 1028 -58.86 23.80 22.97
CA LYS A 1028 -57.91 23.05 23.78
C LYS A 1028 -57.86 23.81 25.11
N SER A 1029 -58.53 23.31 26.14
CA SER A 1029 -58.21 23.65 27.52
C SER A 1029 -58.84 22.64 28.47
N ASN A 1030 -58.01 22.20 29.41
CA ASN A 1030 -58.37 21.77 30.76
C ASN A 1030 -58.83 20.30 30.89
N LEU A 1031 -58.27 19.47 31.77
CA LEU A 1031 -57.49 19.72 32.98
C LEU A 1031 -56.95 18.36 33.49
N LEU A 1032 -55.72 18.40 34.04
CA LEU A 1032 -55.01 17.40 34.87
C LEU A 1032 -54.40 16.17 34.20
#